data_AF-A0A847GUL4-F1
#
_entry.id   AF-A0A847GUL4-F1
#
_cell.length_a   1.000
_cell.length_b   1.000
_cell.length_c   1.000
_cell.angle_alpha   90.00
_cell.angle_beta   90.00
_cell.angle_gamma   90.00
#
_symmetry.space_group_name_H-M   'P 1'
#
loop_
_entity.id
_entity.type
_entity.pdbx_description
1 polymer ?
#
loop_
_entity_poly.entity_id
_entity_poly.type
_entity_poly.pdbx_seq_one_letter_code
_entity_poly.pdbx_strand_id
1 'polypeptide(L)'
;MPTRQRITSIPSILRLLGAGLAVLSLCLAPAGAEDAKRIVLGLTAVDADKHNVEFQTYDRMIPVYRENGIRAALLESSFFYRRDGSEDQLLELLKRFHVVHLVTTEEGVTRFDEKHRRRADVVGQALARYVEQGGGLFVQPQPVRYPGDEDELYWNAVLAPLGAKILHEGVFDKTRAFEGQTLGQATFWKTSNLQTHPVTRDVSCLALPLHSYGHFPGLVAMDYAAEWQVLARGETEAQSYRSKADNEIDLDAAGTYSQAPPVLAVRRVGKGRIVCYPLSPLFTGSNHRNPLWADIVETHGDRAAGQPSQSMKMQMNAYRWLAEPSADLSDFGTHVAEPYQPVEFPAAVEWDKHRFGPPAAADAGATGIRGIFGMHSSYSDGNGSVVEYVSAAKAAGLSFIVFADPLEQLTPEKLERLKADCAGASQDGTFYACPGLEFTDGIGNRWAFWGETLVWPEASFASGRFTHAQWDGERVRHYGKFAVACQFPGSALLDYRQLRQNGAHPENLWWFFHYLPLVYEKDRLIADNQADYLFGLHDLRWAAVASFTRIRTPADVAAAAGACFTGMKDLASAKAALNTRCTAHWAGTQAGQYVSQGPVIAVWQATNSQLESNWRYTRGAQRVRLHFVVRSDAGVAEVSVLDADRGPLRRFLGHGEKELSREFELVHDQQHCLTLEALDTAGKKAISQNILIYCYKGGLFRCGDNLNILGPTAMCWHPDRNEFFNAAKDFRNGSDYCLRGWDTSSATLGVPTPQAQLWDMVQLKEVEGGRYPDRYRLGAIVGRRMDVGVNSYNLQIATMRMTRLSEAFDNQQRPTPAFATIARDVGDLEYFDRTHTLYAPMERVDMYVTWNHRRDREGRKDYRGAILWHEGEFRFKQDVTLQGPVPIPLLWDRCPTDVAKNLGTTFVVTDADGSLRTGTVRDEKQPVRSQGRIRPGGYAALLTTPVGYHGLLVPADMDFAYQAALPSYWPGLAAGLGRDGQTVKAGSVLKYRFGVATFADEQAGPTVLAHTAKAMNLGGGHAGYPVEMQTGTLEDAVFFFTARAKEHEAAFVLGPQALMIELPVRVRGLENNGCAAVYSARRPWFRFIPVDAEGTAWFQEPIDEKNELWVGNVLVCDNKNVSITLVVDGQTPGQPPFAEVHNPTDKDIAATLRSPAHAPLFGGLTATVKVPAGESVRFPIDGRQE
;
A
#
# COMPACT_ATOMS: atom_id res chain seq x y z
N MET A 1 41.89 9.55 43.66
CA MET A 1 42.27 10.82 44.31
C MET A 1 41.82 11.95 43.39
N PRO A 2 41.34 13.08 43.92
CA PRO A 2 40.54 13.28 45.15
C PRO A 2 39.25 14.09 44.78
N THR A 3 38.16 14.25 45.54
CA THR A 3 37.86 14.45 46.98
C THR A 3 36.35 14.15 47.15
N ARG A 4 35.88 13.11 47.87
CA ARG A 4 35.53 13.03 49.30
C ARG A 4 34.77 14.23 49.92
N GLN A 5 33.54 13.99 50.36
CA GLN A 5 33.08 14.30 51.72
C GLN A 5 31.90 13.40 52.17
N ARG A 6 31.98 12.90 53.40
CA ARG A 6 31.07 12.00 54.15
C ARG A 6 30.28 12.82 55.17
N ILE A 7 29.03 12.45 55.49
CA ILE A 7 28.38 12.53 56.83
C ILE A 7 27.25 11.46 56.87
N THR A 8 27.42 10.24 57.39
CA THR A 8 27.06 9.71 58.75
C THR A 8 25.73 10.16 59.36
N SER A 9 24.74 9.25 59.50
CA SER A 9 24.24 8.74 60.81
C SER A 9 22.91 7.98 60.69
N ILE A 10 22.86 6.76 61.23
CA ILE A 10 21.67 5.98 61.61
C ILE A 10 21.34 6.35 63.08
N PRO A 11 20.07 6.34 63.53
CA PRO A 11 19.64 5.26 64.40
C PRO A 11 18.23 4.70 64.10
N SER A 12 18.16 3.39 64.15
CA SER A 12 17.02 2.49 64.21
C SER A 12 16.13 2.70 65.45
N ILE A 13 14.80 2.60 65.31
CA ILE A 13 13.84 2.12 66.33
C ILE A 13 12.71 1.32 65.64
N LEU A 14 12.49 0.10 66.13
CA LEU A 14 11.40 -0.83 65.82
C LEU A 14 10.06 -0.34 66.41
N ARG A 15 8.92 -0.68 65.76
CA ARG A 15 7.96 -1.76 66.19
C ARG A 15 6.58 -1.67 65.47
N LEU A 16 6.17 -2.82 64.89
CA LEU A 16 4.83 -3.48 64.87
C LEU A 16 3.59 -2.66 64.42
N LEU A 17 2.66 -3.08 63.54
CA LEU A 17 2.09 -4.38 63.13
C LEU A 17 1.22 -4.16 61.86
N GLY A 18 1.04 -5.19 61.02
CA GLY A 18 -0.23 -5.36 60.28
C GLY A 18 -0.17 -5.77 58.80
N ALA A 19 -0.13 -7.09 58.56
CA ALA A 19 -0.80 -7.86 57.50
C ALA A 19 -0.73 -7.43 56.01
N GLY A 20 -0.21 -8.32 55.17
CA GLY A 20 -0.43 -8.31 53.72
C GLY A 20 0.53 -9.22 52.96
N LEU A 21 0.29 -10.53 52.99
CA LEU A 21 0.98 -11.52 52.14
C LEU A 21 0.76 -11.19 50.65
N ALA A 22 1.84 -10.89 49.93
CA ALA A 22 1.96 -11.12 48.50
C ALA A 22 3.41 -11.55 48.24
N VAL A 23 3.70 -12.81 48.57
CA VAL A 23 4.97 -13.46 48.25
C VAL A 23 5.06 -13.59 46.73
N LEU A 24 6.11 -13.00 46.15
CA LEU A 24 6.58 -13.28 44.82
C LEU A 24 6.71 -14.81 44.64
N SER A 25 5.85 -15.40 43.80
CA SER A 25 6.16 -16.66 43.13
C SER A 25 7.28 -16.39 42.11
N LEU A 26 8.52 -16.32 42.62
CA LEU A 26 9.70 -16.60 41.81
C LEU A 26 9.64 -18.08 41.47
N CYS A 27 9.28 -18.37 40.22
CA CYS A 27 9.42 -19.69 39.62
C CYS A 27 10.89 -20.12 39.71
N LEU A 28 11.26 -20.83 40.76
CA LEU A 28 12.40 -21.74 40.74
C LEU A 28 12.01 -22.89 39.81
N ALA A 29 12.25 -22.69 38.52
CA ALA A 29 12.30 -23.79 37.57
C ALA A 29 13.39 -24.77 38.05
N PRO A 30 13.15 -26.09 38.04
CA PRO A 30 14.14 -27.05 38.48
C PRO A 30 15.38 -26.94 37.57
N ALA A 31 16.55 -26.71 38.18
CA ALA A 31 17.86 -26.65 37.53
C ALA A 31 18.37 -28.05 37.12
N GLY A 32 17.52 -28.85 36.45
CA GLY A 32 17.77 -30.25 36.13
C GLY A 32 17.42 -30.66 34.70
N ALA A 33 17.43 -29.73 33.74
CA ALA A 33 17.18 -30.02 32.32
C ALA A 33 18.25 -29.40 31.41
N GLU A 34 19.53 -29.55 31.76
CA GLU A 34 20.62 -28.94 31.00
C GLU A 34 21.23 -29.80 29.88
N ASP A 35 20.71 -31.00 29.60
CA ASP A 35 21.29 -31.87 28.54
C ASP A 35 20.27 -32.57 27.62
N ALA A 36 19.04 -32.06 27.52
CA ALA A 36 18.17 -32.46 26.40
C ALA A 36 18.69 -31.82 25.11
N LYS A 37 19.13 -32.66 24.14
CA LYS A 37 19.59 -32.22 22.81
C LYS A 37 18.59 -31.23 22.22
N ARG A 38 18.98 -29.96 22.13
CA ARG A 38 18.08 -28.86 21.73
C ARG A 38 17.74 -29.00 20.26
N ILE A 39 16.47 -29.22 19.96
CA ILE A 39 15.95 -29.26 18.59
C ILE A 39 16.09 -27.86 17.98
N VAL A 40 16.44 -27.77 16.70
CA VAL A 40 16.58 -26.51 15.97
C VAL A 40 15.59 -26.54 14.82
N LEU A 41 14.58 -25.67 14.89
CA LEU A 41 13.46 -25.59 13.96
C LEU A 41 13.63 -24.36 13.06
N GLY A 42 13.60 -24.55 11.74
CA GLY A 42 13.56 -23.47 10.75
C GLY A 42 12.14 -23.24 10.26
N LEU A 43 11.58 -22.05 10.48
CA LEU A 43 10.26 -21.63 10.01
C LEU A 43 10.43 -20.79 8.75
N THR A 44 9.81 -21.19 7.64
CA THR A 44 9.94 -20.44 6.38
C THR A 44 9.30 -19.05 6.46
N ALA A 45 10.06 -18.00 6.16
CA ALA A 45 9.61 -16.61 6.08
C ALA A 45 10.38 -15.83 5.00
N VAL A 46 9.74 -14.86 4.36
CA VAL A 46 10.41 -13.94 3.42
C VAL A 46 11.25 -12.95 4.23
N ASP A 47 12.44 -12.60 3.73
CA ASP A 47 13.37 -11.69 4.42
C ASP A 47 13.74 -12.21 5.83
N ALA A 48 13.91 -13.53 5.97
CA ALA A 48 14.07 -14.20 7.26
C ALA A 48 15.22 -13.60 8.09
N ASP A 49 16.37 -13.33 7.45
CA ASP A 49 17.54 -12.76 8.12
C ASP A 49 17.23 -11.41 8.78
N LYS A 50 16.33 -10.62 8.18
CA LYS A 50 15.92 -9.32 8.71
C LYS A 50 14.96 -9.46 9.89
N HIS A 51 13.97 -10.36 9.76
CA HIS A 51 12.95 -10.60 10.78
C HIS A 51 13.41 -11.43 11.97
N ASN A 52 14.44 -12.28 11.82
CA ASN A 52 14.75 -13.32 12.80
C ASN A 52 15.04 -12.73 14.19
N VAL A 53 15.75 -11.61 14.25
CA VAL A 53 16.05 -10.91 15.51
C VAL A 53 14.77 -10.47 16.23
N GLU A 54 13.81 -9.90 15.51
CA GLU A 54 12.52 -9.48 16.08
C GLU A 54 11.67 -10.69 16.48
N PHE A 55 11.66 -11.73 15.64
CA PHE A 55 10.99 -13.00 15.90
C PHE A 55 11.50 -13.66 17.19
N GLN A 56 12.83 -13.81 17.35
CA GLN A 56 13.45 -14.40 18.55
C GLN A 56 13.11 -13.64 19.84
N THR A 57 12.95 -12.33 19.73
CA THR A 57 12.82 -11.44 20.89
C THR A 57 11.37 -11.29 21.32
N TYR A 58 10.44 -11.23 20.36
CA TYR A 58 9.08 -10.75 20.63
C TYR A 58 7.96 -11.67 20.15
N ASP A 59 8.24 -12.69 19.34
CA ASP A 59 7.18 -13.57 18.86
C ASP A 59 6.61 -14.45 19.97
N ARG A 60 5.27 -14.58 19.98
CA ARG A 60 4.51 -15.30 21.02
C ARG A 60 4.75 -16.80 21.03
N MET A 61 5.21 -17.36 19.90
CA MET A 61 5.50 -18.78 19.79
C MET A 61 6.86 -19.15 20.35
N ILE A 62 7.80 -18.20 20.52
CA ILE A 62 9.12 -18.49 21.08
C ILE A 62 9.05 -19.13 22.47
N PRO A 63 8.25 -18.64 23.44
CA PRO A 63 8.02 -19.34 24.70
C PRO A 63 7.46 -20.75 24.52
N VAL A 64 6.49 -20.96 23.61
CA VAL A 64 5.88 -22.28 23.34
C VAL A 64 6.92 -23.28 22.84
N TYR A 65 7.80 -22.86 21.92
CA TYR A 65 8.89 -23.70 21.42
C TYR A 65 9.88 -24.05 22.55
N ARG A 66 10.28 -23.06 23.36
CA ARG A 66 11.22 -23.28 24.48
C ARG A 66 10.64 -24.24 25.53
N GLU A 67 9.37 -24.10 25.89
CA GLU A 67 8.63 -25.00 26.79
C GLU A 67 8.64 -26.45 26.28
N ASN A 68 8.85 -26.66 24.96
CA ASN A 68 8.90 -27.98 24.32
C ASN A 68 10.33 -28.43 23.95
N GLY A 69 11.38 -27.74 24.39
CA GLY A 69 12.78 -28.09 24.10
C GLY A 69 13.21 -27.75 22.67
N ILE A 70 12.51 -26.83 22.01
CA ILE A 70 12.73 -26.42 20.62
C ILE A 70 13.29 -25.00 20.58
N ARG A 71 14.37 -24.81 19.84
CA ARG A 71 14.89 -23.50 19.43
C ARG A 71 14.45 -23.24 18.00
N ALA A 72 13.46 -22.36 17.82
CA ALA A 72 13.03 -21.95 16.50
C ALA A 72 13.90 -20.80 15.95
N ALA A 73 14.00 -20.68 14.63
CA ALA A 73 14.53 -19.53 13.91
C ALA A 73 13.85 -19.43 12.54
N LEU A 74 13.96 -18.27 11.90
CA LEU A 74 13.42 -18.09 10.55
C LEU A 74 14.38 -18.63 9.48
N LEU A 75 13.81 -19.13 8.39
CA LEU A 75 14.48 -19.67 7.21
C LEU A 75 13.99 -18.91 5.98
N GLU A 76 14.91 -18.39 5.15
CA GLU A 76 14.58 -17.57 3.99
C GLU A 76 13.75 -18.35 2.96
N SER A 77 12.46 -18.04 2.87
CA SER A 77 11.51 -18.76 2.02
C SER A 77 11.62 -18.39 0.55
N SER A 78 12.18 -17.22 0.22
CA SER A 78 12.27 -16.78 -1.18
C SER A 78 13.11 -17.72 -2.04
N PHE A 79 14.03 -18.49 -1.47
CA PHE A 79 14.77 -19.54 -2.17
C PHE A 79 13.91 -20.71 -2.67
N PHE A 80 12.72 -20.90 -2.09
CA PHE A 80 11.83 -21.98 -2.49
C PHE A 80 10.88 -21.63 -3.62
N TYR A 81 10.75 -20.36 -4.01
CA TYR A 81 9.78 -19.96 -5.05
C TYR A 81 10.07 -18.65 -5.80
N ARG A 82 10.99 -17.78 -5.33
CA ARG A 82 11.31 -16.47 -5.97
C ARG A 82 12.76 -16.37 -6.47
N ARG A 83 13.73 -16.77 -5.67
CA ARG A 83 15.17 -16.72 -5.95
C ARG A 83 15.64 -18.05 -6.51
N ASP A 84 16.59 -17.99 -7.44
CA ASP A 84 17.25 -19.18 -7.94
C ASP A 84 18.40 -19.57 -6.99
N GLY A 85 18.63 -20.87 -6.82
CA GLY A 85 19.71 -21.44 -6.04
C GLY A 85 20.02 -22.83 -6.57
N SER A 86 21.26 -23.28 -6.39
CA SER A 86 21.61 -24.67 -6.67
C SER A 86 21.08 -25.60 -5.57
N GLU A 87 20.92 -26.87 -5.91
CA GLU A 87 20.49 -27.91 -4.99
C GLU A 87 21.37 -27.99 -3.74
N ASP A 88 22.70 -27.89 -3.89
CA ASP A 88 23.65 -27.94 -2.77
C ASP A 88 23.56 -26.69 -1.88
N GLN A 89 23.38 -25.49 -2.47
CA GLN A 89 23.16 -24.27 -1.68
C GLN A 89 21.88 -24.36 -0.83
N LEU A 90 20.80 -24.89 -1.40
CA LEU A 90 19.55 -25.12 -0.68
C LEU A 90 19.74 -26.18 0.41
N LEU A 91 20.44 -27.28 0.12
CA LEU A 91 20.74 -28.32 1.08
C LEU A 91 21.54 -27.78 2.28
N GLU A 92 22.58 -26.98 2.03
CA GLU A 92 23.36 -26.32 3.09
C GLU A 92 22.49 -25.38 3.94
N LEU A 93 21.60 -24.63 3.30
CA LEU A 93 20.65 -23.77 4.00
C LEU A 93 19.70 -24.58 4.90
N LEU A 94 19.14 -25.68 4.39
CA LEU A 94 18.23 -26.56 5.12
C LEU A 94 18.90 -27.26 6.31
N LYS A 95 20.14 -27.74 6.13
CA LYS A 95 20.94 -28.42 7.18
C LYS A 95 21.26 -27.55 8.40
N ARG A 96 21.10 -26.23 8.32
CA ARG A 96 21.18 -25.37 9.51
C ARG A 96 20.13 -25.74 10.58
N PHE A 97 19.12 -26.52 10.22
CA PHE A 97 18.03 -26.93 11.09
C PHE A 97 17.96 -28.46 11.18
N HIS A 98 17.47 -28.95 12.33
CA HIS A 98 17.10 -30.36 12.48
C HIS A 98 15.75 -30.62 11.81
N VAL A 99 14.86 -29.62 11.89
CA VAL A 99 13.51 -29.64 11.32
C VAL A 99 13.28 -28.36 10.53
N VAL A 100 12.74 -28.49 9.32
CA VAL A 100 12.26 -27.37 8.52
C VAL A 100 10.74 -27.45 8.46
N HIS A 101 10.08 -26.36 8.84
CA HIS A 101 8.65 -26.18 8.68
C HIS A 101 8.40 -25.30 7.45
N LEU A 102 8.00 -25.97 6.37
CA LEU A 102 7.69 -25.41 5.08
C LEU A 102 6.19 -25.11 4.98
N VAL A 103 5.84 -23.84 4.82
CA VAL A 103 4.49 -23.40 4.43
C VAL A 103 4.54 -23.10 2.93
N THR A 104 3.63 -23.68 2.15
CA THR A 104 3.55 -23.35 0.71
C THR A 104 2.99 -21.94 0.54
N THR A 105 3.34 -21.27 -0.55
CA THR A 105 2.80 -19.94 -0.86
C THR A 105 1.37 -20.04 -1.37
N GLU A 106 0.56 -19.02 -1.05
CA GLU A 106 -0.77 -18.79 -1.65
C GLU A 106 -0.77 -17.65 -2.69
N GLU A 107 0.38 -16.96 -2.82
CA GLU A 107 0.63 -15.81 -3.72
C GLU A 107 2.12 -15.79 -4.17
N GLY A 108 2.56 -16.83 -4.86
CA GLY A 108 3.97 -17.03 -5.19
C GLY A 108 4.23 -17.22 -6.67
N VAL A 109 3.32 -17.90 -7.38
CA VAL A 109 3.52 -18.34 -8.76
C VAL A 109 2.25 -18.13 -9.57
N THR A 110 2.19 -17.00 -10.26
CA THR A 110 1.05 -16.66 -11.12
C THR A 110 0.97 -17.56 -12.36
N ARG A 111 2.12 -18.04 -12.86
CA ARG A 111 2.23 -18.98 -13.99
C ARG A 111 3.40 -19.95 -13.80
N PHE A 112 3.14 -21.23 -13.97
CA PHE A 112 4.11 -22.31 -13.87
C PHE A 112 4.82 -22.55 -15.21
N ASP A 113 5.70 -21.61 -15.56
CA ASP A 113 6.54 -21.68 -16.77
C ASP A 113 7.79 -22.59 -16.59
N GLU A 114 8.63 -22.68 -17.62
CA GLU A 114 9.87 -23.48 -17.61
C GLU A 114 10.88 -23.03 -16.55
N LYS A 115 10.93 -21.73 -16.23
CA LYS A 115 11.80 -21.23 -15.16
C LYS A 115 11.32 -21.76 -13.81
N HIS A 116 10.02 -21.68 -13.56
CA HIS A 116 9.41 -22.20 -12.34
C HIS A 116 9.51 -23.73 -12.28
N ARG A 117 9.38 -24.45 -13.40
CA ARG A 117 9.58 -25.90 -13.46
C ARG A 117 10.98 -26.31 -13.03
N ARG A 118 12.02 -25.72 -13.63
CA ARG A 118 13.41 -26.00 -13.23
C ARG A 118 13.68 -25.66 -11.77
N ARG A 119 13.12 -24.55 -11.28
CA ARG A 119 13.22 -24.17 -9.86
C ARG A 119 12.53 -25.20 -8.97
N ALA A 120 11.31 -25.63 -9.32
CA ALA A 120 10.56 -26.63 -8.58
C ALA A 120 11.33 -27.95 -8.49
N ASP A 121 11.95 -28.39 -9.60
CA ASP A 121 12.78 -29.60 -9.64
C ASP A 121 13.97 -29.49 -8.67
N VAL A 122 14.72 -28.39 -8.72
CA VAL A 122 15.88 -28.16 -7.84
C VAL A 122 15.46 -28.09 -6.37
N VAL A 123 14.38 -27.37 -6.07
CA VAL A 123 13.85 -27.25 -4.70
C VAL A 123 13.35 -28.61 -4.20
N GLY A 124 12.60 -29.35 -5.01
CA GLY A 124 12.10 -30.68 -4.66
C GLY A 124 13.22 -31.69 -4.40
N GLN A 125 14.27 -31.68 -5.23
CA GLN A 125 15.48 -32.50 -5.06
C GLN A 125 16.23 -32.14 -3.78
N ALA A 126 16.44 -30.85 -3.50
CA ALA A 126 17.09 -30.39 -2.28
C ALA A 126 16.33 -30.80 -1.01
N LEU A 127 15.00 -30.67 -1.01
CA LEU A 127 14.14 -31.12 0.08
C LEU A 127 14.21 -32.64 0.27
N ALA A 128 14.14 -33.42 -0.82
CA ALA A 128 14.27 -34.87 -0.77
C ALA A 128 15.62 -35.29 -0.18
N ARG A 129 16.74 -34.74 -0.68
CA ARG A 129 18.10 -35.02 -0.15
C ARG A 129 18.26 -34.62 1.31
N TYR A 130 17.71 -33.47 1.71
CA TYR A 130 17.74 -33.02 3.10
C TYR A 130 17.09 -34.07 4.02
N VAL A 131 15.89 -34.56 3.65
CA VAL A 131 15.20 -35.61 4.42
C VAL A 131 15.95 -36.94 4.33
N GLU A 132 16.38 -37.38 3.15
CA GLU A 132 17.14 -38.63 2.98
C GLU A 132 18.37 -38.72 3.89
N GLN A 133 19.04 -37.59 4.12
CA GLN A 133 20.24 -37.50 4.95
C GLN A 133 19.96 -37.46 6.46
N GLY A 134 18.71 -37.29 6.88
CA GLY A 134 18.31 -37.30 8.30
C GLY A 134 17.44 -36.11 8.71
N GLY A 135 17.27 -35.12 7.84
CA GLY A 135 16.46 -33.93 8.13
C GLY A 135 14.99 -34.25 8.39
N GLY A 136 14.36 -33.46 9.24
CA GLY A 136 12.92 -33.47 9.46
C GLY A 136 12.21 -32.41 8.63
N LEU A 137 11.13 -32.77 7.93
CA LEU A 137 10.32 -31.81 7.16
C LEU A 137 8.87 -31.79 7.65
N PHE A 138 8.37 -30.64 8.05
CA PHE A 138 6.96 -30.39 8.38
C PHE A 138 6.35 -29.52 7.27
N VAL A 139 5.39 -30.05 6.52
CA VAL A 139 4.79 -29.39 5.36
C VAL A 139 3.37 -28.94 5.69
N GLN A 140 3.07 -27.66 5.41
CA GLN A 140 1.73 -27.08 5.49
C GLN A 140 1.30 -26.48 4.14
N PRO A 141 0.70 -27.30 3.26
CA PRO A 141 0.02 -26.81 2.07
C PRO A 141 -1.04 -25.74 2.39
N GLN A 142 -1.08 -24.68 1.57
CA GLN A 142 -2.05 -23.60 1.57
C GLN A 142 -2.96 -23.67 0.34
N PRO A 143 -4.21 -23.15 0.42
CA PRO A 143 -5.04 -22.97 -0.77
C PRO A 143 -4.48 -21.88 -1.70
N VAL A 144 -4.92 -21.87 -2.96
CA VAL A 144 -4.57 -20.80 -3.92
C VAL A 144 -5.46 -19.59 -3.66
N ARG A 145 -4.87 -18.40 -3.49
CA ARG A 145 -5.64 -17.19 -3.16
C ARG A 145 -6.26 -16.51 -4.37
N TYR A 146 -5.48 -16.26 -5.42
CA TYR A 146 -5.99 -15.56 -6.60
C TYR A 146 -6.46 -16.51 -7.71
N PRO A 147 -7.60 -16.20 -8.37
CA PRO A 147 -8.07 -16.97 -9.51
C PRO A 147 -7.03 -17.00 -10.64
N GLY A 148 -6.70 -18.20 -11.11
CA GLY A 148 -5.74 -18.39 -12.22
C GLY A 148 -4.27 -18.32 -11.84
N ASP A 149 -3.94 -18.22 -10.55
CA ASP A 149 -2.58 -18.49 -10.08
C ASP A 149 -2.31 -19.99 -10.08
N GLU A 150 -1.07 -20.37 -10.38
CA GLU A 150 -0.64 -21.76 -10.57
C GLU A 150 0.29 -22.21 -9.43
N ASP A 151 0.18 -21.58 -8.25
CA ASP A 151 0.90 -21.95 -7.02
C ASP A 151 0.80 -23.45 -6.73
N GLU A 152 -0.39 -24.03 -6.84
CA GLU A 152 -0.61 -25.46 -6.63
C GLU A 152 0.21 -26.33 -7.61
N LEU A 153 0.30 -25.94 -8.88
CA LEU A 153 1.06 -26.70 -9.89
C LEU A 153 2.56 -26.67 -9.56
N TYR A 154 3.07 -25.51 -9.19
CA TYR A 154 4.45 -25.34 -8.75
C TYR A 154 4.78 -26.20 -7.53
N TRP A 155 3.95 -26.09 -6.48
CA TRP A 155 4.19 -26.85 -5.24
C TRP A 155 3.97 -28.35 -5.43
N ASN A 156 3.07 -28.77 -6.32
CA ASN A 156 2.95 -30.18 -6.70
C ASN A 156 4.22 -30.72 -7.38
N ALA A 157 4.89 -29.92 -8.22
CA ALA A 157 6.18 -30.30 -8.79
C ALA A 157 7.28 -30.40 -7.70
N VAL A 158 7.32 -29.44 -6.76
CA VAL A 158 8.24 -29.48 -5.61
C VAL A 158 8.01 -30.70 -4.72
N LEU A 159 6.76 -31.07 -4.47
CA LEU A 159 6.38 -32.17 -3.55
C LEU A 159 6.39 -33.55 -4.22
N ALA A 160 6.45 -33.62 -5.55
CA ALA A 160 6.43 -34.88 -6.29
C ALA A 160 7.51 -35.88 -5.84
N PRO A 161 8.79 -35.50 -5.63
CA PRO A 161 9.82 -36.41 -5.09
C PRO A 161 9.49 -36.96 -3.70
N LEU A 162 8.65 -36.27 -2.93
CA LEU A 162 8.20 -36.66 -1.60
C LEU A 162 6.91 -37.50 -1.65
N GLY A 163 6.34 -37.73 -2.83
CA GLY A 163 5.13 -38.52 -3.07
C GLY A 163 3.87 -37.93 -2.44
N ALA A 164 3.74 -36.61 -2.42
CA ALA A 164 2.55 -35.90 -1.96
C ALA A 164 2.07 -34.92 -3.03
N LYS A 165 0.76 -34.73 -3.11
CA LYS A 165 0.11 -33.84 -4.08
C LYS A 165 -1.03 -33.09 -3.40
N ILE A 166 -1.04 -31.78 -3.57
CA ILE A 166 -2.14 -30.88 -3.24
C ILE A 166 -3.27 -31.14 -4.22
N LEU A 167 -4.48 -31.33 -3.71
CA LEU A 167 -5.70 -31.35 -4.49
C LEU A 167 -6.32 -29.96 -4.41
N HIS A 168 -6.83 -29.46 -5.54
CA HIS A 168 -7.64 -28.24 -5.63
C HIS A 168 -9.03 -28.41 -4.97
N GLU A 169 -9.04 -28.82 -3.71
CA GLU A 169 -10.18 -29.25 -2.92
C GLU A 169 -9.98 -28.91 -1.42
N GLY A 170 -11.08 -28.72 -0.70
CA GLY A 170 -11.09 -28.56 0.76
C GLY A 170 -11.80 -29.71 1.47
N VAL A 171 -11.48 -29.94 2.74
CA VAL A 171 -12.08 -30.99 3.57
C VAL A 171 -13.04 -30.41 4.61
N PHE A 172 -14.23 -31.00 4.73
CA PHE A 172 -15.22 -30.59 5.73
C PHE A 172 -16.12 -31.75 6.20
N ASP A 173 -16.55 -31.71 7.46
CA ASP A 173 -17.57 -32.60 8.03
C ASP A 173 -18.80 -31.79 8.45
N LYS A 174 -19.85 -31.84 7.62
CA LYS A 174 -21.13 -31.16 7.88
C LYS A 174 -21.83 -31.67 9.15
N THR A 175 -21.58 -32.91 9.57
CA THR A 175 -22.30 -33.58 10.67
C THR A 175 -21.69 -33.32 12.04
N ARG A 176 -20.42 -32.90 12.07
CA ARG A 176 -19.67 -32.57 13.30
C ARG A 176 -19.19 -31.12 13.31
N ALA A 177 -19.88 -30.27 12.55
CA ALA A 177 -19.63 -28.86 12.53
C ALA A 177 -20.10 -28.19 13.83
N PHE A 178 -19.37 -27.16 14.25
CA PHE A 178 -19.76 -26.30 15.35
C PHE A 178 -19.33 -24.86 15.06
N GLU A 179 -19.99 -23.91 15.71
CA GLU A 179 -19.73 -22.49 15.51
C GLU A 179 -18.73 -21.97 16.55
N GLY A 180 -17.81 -21.15 16.09
CA GLY A 180 -16.80 -20.50 16.90
C GLY A 180 -16.64 -19.03 16.52
N GLN A 181 -15.84 -18.31 17.29
CA GLN A 181 -15.55 -16.90 17.03
C GLN A 181 -14.07 -16.71 16.66
N THR A 182 -13.83 -16.07 15.51
CA THR A 182 -12.53 -15.52 15.11
C THR A 182 -12.66 -13.98 15.08
N LEU A 183 -12.52 -13.34 13.91
CA LEU A 183 -12.96 -11.95 13.70
C LEU A 183 -14.48 -11.83 13.66
N GLY A 184 -15.14 -12.87 13.17
CA GLY A 184 -16.58 -13.01 13.15
C GLY A 184 -16.98 -14.42 13.55
N GLN A 185 -18.24 -14.75 13.35
CA GLN A 185 -18.69 -16.12 13.43
C GLN A 185 -18.00 -16.96 12.34
N ALA A 186 -17.45 -18.11 12.73
CA ALA A 186 -16.77 -19.03 11.83
C ALA A 186 -17.15 -20.47 12.16
N THR A 187 -17.29 -21.29 11.11
CA THR A 187 -17.63 -22.70 11.26
C THR A 187 -16.37 -23.55 11.34
N PHE A 188 -16.35 -24.44 12.32
CA PHE A 188 -15.31 -25.44 12.56
C PHE A 188 -15.94 -26.82 12.52
N TRP A 189 -15.12 -27.86 12.45
CA TRP A 189 -15.53 -29.25 12.57
C TRP A 189 -14.46 -30.01 13.36
N LYS A 190 -14.74 -31.26 13.72
CA LYS A 190 -13.85 -32.04 14.59
C LYS A 190 -13.63 -33.46 14.09
N THR A 191 -12.48 -34.01 14.45
CA THR A 191 -12.17 -35.43 14.26
C THR A 191 -11.41 -36.01 15.45
N SER A 192 -11.79 -37.23 15.82
CA SER A 192 -11.15 -38.11 16.79
C SER A 192 -10.58 -39.37 16.14
N ASN A 193 -10.70 -39.49 14.81
CA ASN A 193 -10.20 -40.61 14.01
C ASN A 193 -8.67 -40.53 13.87
N LEU A 194 -7.99 -40.94 14.94
CA LEU A 194 -6.55 -40.83 15.15
C LEU A 194 -5.92 -42.22 15.34
N GLN A 195 -4.83 -42.48 14.62
CA GLN A 195 -3.98 -43.64 14.85
C GLN A 195 -3.00 -43.37 16.00
N THR A 196 -2.63 -44.42 16.73
CA THR A 196 -1.57 -44.33 17.75
C THR A 196 -0.21 -44.18 17.07
N HIS A 197 0.48 -43.07 17.33
CA HIS A 197 1.81 -42.77 16.81
C HIS A 197 2.50 -41.75 17.74
N PRO A 198 3.86 -41.65 17.78
CA PRO A 198 4.53 -40.62 18.56
C PRO A 198 4.04 -39.19 18.29
N VAL A 199 3.68 -38.87 17.05
CA VAL A 199 3.13 -37.57 16.64
C VAL A 199 1.75 -37.31 17.28
N THR A 200 0.90 -38.32 17.36
CA THR A 200 -0.45 -38.24 17.95
C THR A 200 -0.49 -38.64 19.43
N ARG A 201 0.67 -38.75 20.08
CA ARG A 201 0.75 -39.11 21.51
C ARG A 201 -0.02 -38.10 22.36
N ASP A 202 -0.95 -38.62 23.16
CA ASP A 202 -1.81 -37.84 24.04
C ASP A 202 -2.63 -36.77 23.29
N VAL A 203 -3.00 -37.08 22.04
CA VAL A 203 -3.91 -36.34 21.17
C VAL A 203 -5.12 -37.25 20.94
N SER A 204 -6.29 -36.80 21.36
CA SER A 204 -7.58 -37.49 21.27
C SER A 204 -8.57 -36.78 20.34
N CYS A 205 -8.39 -35.49 20.07
CA CYS A 205 -9.29 -34.71 19.21
C CYS A 205 -8.56 -33.56 18.52
N LEU A 206 -8.95 -33.28 17.29
CA LEU A 206 -8.55 -32.10 16.53
C LEU A 206 -9.81 -31.32 16.12
N ALA A 207 -9.84 -30.02 16.39
CA ALA A 207 -10.75 -29.09 15.74
C ALA A 207 -10.10 -28.53 14.48
N LEU A 208 -10.87 -28.35 13.42
CA LEU A 208 -10.41 -27.95 12.09
C LEU A 208 -11.38 -26.90 11.54
N PRO A 209 -10.89 -25.87 10.84
CA PRO A 209 -11.73 -24.82 10.27
C PRO A 209 -12.36 -25.27 8.95
N LEU A 210 -13.57 -24.80 8.66
CA LEU A 210 -14.13 -24.90 7.30
C LEU A 210 -13.35 -23.98 6.34
N HIS A 211 -13.11 -22.74 6.75
CA HIS A 211 -12.44 -21.73 5.93
C HIS A 211 -11.09 -21.29 6.49
N SER A 212 -10.15 -20.97 5.59
CA SER A 212 -8.94 -20.22 5.90
C SER A 212 -9.28 -18.72 5.93
N TYR A 213 -8.49 -17.86 5.29
CA TYR A 213 -8.90 -16.51 4.92
C TYR A 213 -10.06 -16.55 3.94
N GLY A 214 -11.04 -15.66 4.10
CA GLY A 214 -12.21 -15.61 3.23
C GLY A 214 -12.98 -16.93 3.22
N HIS A 215 -13.36 -17.40 2.04
CA HIS A 215 -14.08 -18.67 1.81
C HIS A 215 -13.18 -19.77 1.22
N PHE A 216 -11.86 -19.61 1.29
CA PHE A 216 -10.90 -20.64 0.83
C PHE A 216 -10.87 -21.83 1.80
N PRO A 217 -10.52 -23.05 1.33
CA PRO A 217 -10.40 -24.22 2.18
C PRO A 217 -9.55 -23.99 3.45
N GLY A 218 -10.14 -24.25 4.62
CA GLY A 218 -9.44 -24.22 5.90
C GLY A 218 -8.46 -25.38 6.07
N LEU A 219 -8.84 -26.57 5.59
CA LEU A 219 -7.99 -27.75 5.46
C LEU A 219 -7.96 -28.17 3.99
N VAL A 220 -6.78 -28.11 3.37
CA VAL A 220 -6.58 -28.50 1.96
C VAL A 220 -6.54 -30.01 1.85
N ALA A 221 -7.23 -30.57 0.86
CA ALA A 221 -7.19 -32.01 0.63
C ALA A 221 -5.87 -32.42 -0.05
N MET A 222 -5.33 -33.56 0.34
CA MET A 222 -4.06 -34.08 -0.16
C MET A 222 -4.23 -35.47 -0.73
N ASP A 223 -3.52 -35.78 -1.81
CA ASP A 223 -3.29 -37.12 -2.32
C ASP A 223 -1.87 -37.57 -1.95
N TYR A 224 -1.75 -38.78 -1.43
CA TYR A 224 -0.50 -39.31 -0.89
C TYR A 224 -0.19 -40.66 -1.53
N ALA A 225 1.09 -40.85 -1.90
CA ALA A 225 1.58 -42.14 -2.35
C ALA A 225 1.49 -43.20 -1.23
N ALA A 226 1.51 -44.49 -1.60
CA ALA A 226 1.27 -45.61 -0.70
C ALA A 226 2.25 -45.72 0.48
N GLU A 227 3.43 -45.10 0.38
CA GLU A 227 4.45 -45.08 1.43
C GLU A 227 4.12 -44.11 2.58
N TRP A 228 3.12 -43.26 2.42
CA TRP A 228 2.63 -42.40 3.49
C TRP A 228 1.71 -43.16 4.45
N GLN A 229 1.92 -42.94 5.74
CA GLN A 229 1.02 -43.38 6.79
C GLN A 229 0.11 -42.22 7.19
N VAL A 230 -1.20 -42.34 6.94
CA VAL A 230 -2.21 -41.37 7.40
C VAL A 230 -2.49 -41.62 8.89
N LEU A 231 -2.14 -40.64 9.73
CA LEU A 231 -2.29 -40.71 11.20
C LEU A 231 -3.60 -40.12 11.71
N ALA A 232 -4.15 -39.13 11.01
CA ALA A 232 -5.46 -38.56 11.30
C ALA A 232 -6.30 -38.54 10.03
N ARG A 233 -7.57 -38.87 10.16
CA ARG A 233 -8.57 -38.76 9.08
C ARG A 233 -9.73 -37.90 9.54
N GLY A 234 -10.54 -37.43 8.61
CA GLY A 234 -11.91 -37.07 8.93
C GLY A 234 -12.67 -38.27 9.48
N GLU A 235 -13.79 -38.00 10.14
CA GLU A 235 -14.73 -39.05 10.53
C GLU A 235 -15.39 -39.66 9.28
N THR A 236 -16.14 -40.75 9.42
CA THR A 236 -16.73 -41.47 8.28
C THR A 236 -17.59 -40.56 7.40
N GLU A 237 -18.28 -39.59 7.98
CA GLU A 237 -19.16 -38.64 7.30
C GLU A 237 -18.43 -37.44 6.68
N ALA A 238 -17.15 -37.24 7.00
CA ALA A 238 -16.35 -36.14 6.45
C ALA A 238 -15.99 -36.41 4.97
N GLN A 239 -15.96 -35.36 4.14
CA GLN A 239 -15.70 -35.45 2.70
C GLN A 239 -14.72 -34.38 2.25
N SER A 240 -14.14 -34.54 1.06
CA SER A 240 -13.55 -33.42 0.33
C SER A 240 -14.51 -32.83 -0.68
N TYR A 241 -14.31 -31.55 -0.99
CA TYR A 241 -15.16 -30.70 -1.80
C TYR A 241 -14.29 -29.90 -2.77
N ARG A 242 -14.71 -29.77 -4.03
CA ARG A 242 -13.94 -29.01 -5.03
C ARG A 242 -13.98 -27.52 -4.73
N SER A 243 -12.94 -26.81 -5.17
CA SER A 243 -12.99 -25.34 -5.22
C SER A 243 -13.65 -24.86 -6.52
N LYS A 244 -14.29 -23.70 -6.45
CA LYS A 244 -14.83 -22.95 -7.59
C LYS A 244 -13.71 -22.27 -8.36
N ALA A 245 -14.05 -21.61 -9.48
CA ALA A 245 -13.09 -20.84 -10.28
C ALA A 245 -12.46 -19.64 -9.54
N ASP A 246 -13.10 -19.16 -8.47
CA ASP A 246 -12.56 -18.13 -7.56
C ASP A 246 -11.81 -18.72 -6.36
N ASN A 247 -11.52 -20.03 -6.41
CA ASN A 247 -10.85 -20.85 -5.39
C ASN A 247 -11.63 -21.04 -4.07
N GLU A 248 -12.85 -20.51 -3.93
CA GLU A 248 -13.71 -20.77 -2.78
C GLU A 248 -14.15 -22.25 -2.73
N ILE A 249 -14.31 -22.81 -1.52
CA ILE A 249 -14.80 -24.18 -1.37
C ILE A 249 -16.28 -24.31 -1.80
N ASP A 250 -16.59 -25.30 -2.63
CA ASP A 250 -17.96 -25.60 -3.07
C ASP A 250 -18.51 -26.84 -2.35
N LEU A 251 -19.29 -26.61 -1.29
CA LEU A 251 -19.89 -27.67 -0.49
C LEU A 251 -20.96 -28.50 -1.22
N ASP A 252 -21.34 -28.13 -2.45
CA ASP A 252 -22.26 -28.89 -3.30
C ASP A 252 -21.51 -29.71 -4.37
N ALA A 253 -20.21 -29.45 -4.59
CA ALA A 253 -19.38 -30.18 -5.54
C ALA A 253 -18.47 -31.20 -4.82
N ALA A 254 -18.87 -32.47 -4.84
CA ALA A 254 -18.09 -33.56 -4.26
C ALA A 254 -16.66 -33.64 -4.85
N GLY A 255 -15.68 -33.75 -3.95
CA GLY A 255 -14.27 -33.94 -4.28
C GLY A 255 -13.87 -35.41 -4.41
N THR A 256 -12.58 -35.65 -4.30
CA THR A 256 -11.93 -36.96 -4.43
C THR A 256 -12.31 -37.94 -3.31
N TYR A 257 -12.47 -37.47 -2.07
CA TYR A 257 -12.76 -38.32 -0.92
C TYR A 257 -14.23 -38.22 -0.50
N SER A 258 -14.98 -39.30 -0.70
CA SER A 258 -16.39 -39.40 -0.31
C SER A 258 -16.63 -39.75 1.17
N GLN A 259 -15.58 -40.16 1.90
CA GLN A 259 -15.59 -40.47 3.32
C GLN A 259 -14.17 -40.44 3.91
N ALA A 260 -14.04 -40.09 5.20
CA ALA A 260 -12.80 -40.15 5.98
C ALA A 260 -11.50 -39.68 5.28
N PRO A 261 -11.48 -38.47 4.66
CA PRO A 261 -10.32 -37.91 3.98
C PRO A 261 -9.11 -37.80 4.92
N PRO A 262 -7.86 -37.90 4.40
CA PRO A 262 -6.66 -37.66 5.19
C PRO A 262 -6.62 -36.25 5.79
N VAL A 263 -6.25 -36.14 7.07
CA VAL A 263 -6.05 -34.86 7.79
C VAL A 263 -4.58 -34.66 8.15
N LEU A 264 -3.88 -35.71 8.54
CA LEU A 264 -2.46 -35.68 8.91
C LEU A 264 -1.80 -36.96 8.41
N ALA A 265 -0.66 -36.83 7.73
CA ALA A 265 0.11 -37.98 7.25
C ALA A 265 1.59 -37.82 7.57
N VAL A 266 2.28 -38.96 7.69
CA VAL A 266 3.72 -39.03 7.92
C VAL A 266 4.39 -40.00 6.95
N ARG A 267 5.66 -39.75 6.65
CA ARG A 267 6.47 -40.63 5.80
C ARG A 267 7.92 -40.68 6.31
N ARG A 268 8.58 -41.82 6.10
CA ARG A 268 10.04 -41.94 6.23
C ARG A 268 10.67 -41.92 4.84
N VAL A 269 11.73 -41.15 4.68
CA VAL A 269 12.51 -41.08 3.42
C VAL A 269 13.98 -41.11 3.79
N GLY A 270 14.72 -42.12 3.31
CA GLY A 270 16.09 -42.38 3.76
C GLY A 270 16.17 -42.46 5.29
N LYS A 271 17.04 -41.64 5.89
CA LYS A 271 17.22 -41.55 7.35
C LYS A 271 16.21 -40.62 8.02
N GLY A 272 15.67 -39.63 7.30
CA GLY A 272 14.80 -38.60 7.86
C GLY A 272 13.32 -38.93 7.78
N ARG A 273 12.52 -37.91 8.08
CA ARG A 273 11.07 -38.03 8.31
C ARG A 273 10.33 -36.81 7.78
N ILE A 274 9.08 -37.02 7.39
CA ILE A 274 8.19 -35.98 6.88
C ILE A 274 6.86 -36.07 7.63
N VAL A 275 6.29 -34.92 7.97
CA VAL A 275 4.89 -34.74 8.39
C VAL A 275 4.23 -33.77 7.43
N CYS A 276 3.04 -34.12 6.92
CA CYS A 276 2.20 -33.21 6.15
C CYS A 276 0.91 -32.94 6.93
N TYR A 277 0.69 -31.67 7.28
CA TYR A 277 -0.50 -31.19 7.97
C TYR A 277 -1.07 -29.98 7.20
N PRO A 278 -1.94 -30.20 6.20
CA PRO A 278 -2.40 -29.19 5.22
C PRO A 278 -3.44 -28.22 5.81
N LEU A 279 -3.14 -27.70 6.98
CA LEU A 279 -3.93 -26.74 7.73
C LEU A 279 -3.24 -25.37 7.67
N SER A 280 -4.02 -24.31 7.44
CA SER A 280 -3.52 -22.94 7.38
C SER A 280 -2.69 -22.54 8.62
N PRO A 281 -1.54 -21.83 8.45
CA PRO A 281 -0.70 -21.34 9.55
C PRO A 281 -1.48 -20.37 10.45
N LEU A 282 -2.56 -19.78 9.95
CA LEU A 282 -3.50 -18.97 10.72
C LEU A 282 -3.94 -19.67 12.02
N PHE A 283 -4.17 -20.98 11.93
CA PHE A 283 -4.72 -21.83 12.99
C PHE A 283 -3.67 -22.76 13.62
N THR A 284 -2.39 -22.64 13.25
CA THR A 284 -1.30 -23.54 13.66
C THR A 284 -0.03 -22.79 14.07
N GLY A 285 -0.22 -21.61 14.66
CA GLY A 285 0.84 -20.86 15.32
C GLY A 285 0.82 -19.36 15.10
N SER A 286 0.42 -18.89 13.91
CA SER A 286 0.48 -17.45 13.57
C SER A 286 -0.29 -16.55 14.55
N ASN A 287 -1.40 -17.05 15.08
CA ASN A 287 -2.25 -16.34 16.03
C ASN A 287 -2.27 -16.97 17.42
N HIS A 288 -1.51 -18.04 17.66
CA HIS A 288 -1.57 -18.74 18.94
C HIS A 288 -1.09 -17.84 20.09
N ARG A 289 -1.81 -17.87 21.23
CA ARG A 289 -1.61 -16.97 22.38
C ARG A 289 -1.84 -15.48 22.06
N ASN A 290 -2.41 -15.12 20.91
CA ASN A 290 -2.92 -13.76 20.72
C ASN A 290 -4.14 -13.56 21.64
N PRO A 291 -4.20 -12.51 22.47
CA PRO A 291 -5.33 -12.28 23.39
C PRO A 291 -6.69 -12.09 22.69
N LEU A 292 -6.69 -11.81 21.39
CA LEU A 292 -7.89 -11.65 20.56
C LEU A 292 -8.22 -12.91 19.74
N TRP A 293 -7.38 -13.94 19.81
CA TRP A 293 -7.58 -15.19 19.12
C TRP A 293 -8.19 -16.22 20.06
N ALA A 294 -9.23 -16.91 19.61
CA ALA A 294 -9.95 -17.86 20.45
C ALA A 294 -9.20 -19.19 20.65
N ASP A 295 -8.07 -19.42 19.96
CA ASP A 295 -7.28 -20.65 20.00
C ASP A 295 -8.13 -21.94 19.82
N ILE A 296 -9.20 -21.87 19.01
CA ILE A 296 -10.16 -22.98 18.84
C ILE A 296 -9.47 -24.19 18.24
N VAL A 297 -8.70 -24.00 17.19
CA VAL A 297 -8.02 -25.09 16.49
C VAL A 297 -6.77 -25.53 17.25
N GLU A 298 -6.07 -24.61 17.90
CA GLU A 298 -4.81 -24.87 18.58
C GLU A 298 -5.00 -25.67 19.87
N THR A 299 -5.95 -25.26 20.74
CA THR A 299 -6.07 -25.80 22.11
C THR A 299 -7.50 -25.91 22.65
N HIS A 300 -8.45 -25.05 22.28
CA HIS A 300 -9.73 -24.94 22.99
C HIS A 300 -10.86 -25.79 22.43
N GLY A 301 -10.86 -26.08 21.13
CA GLY A 301 -11.90 -26.86 20.45
C GLY A 301 -13.33 -26.36 20.71
N ASP A 302 -14.26 -27.29 20.81
CA ASP A 302 -15.66 -27.03 21.16
C ASP A 302 -15.81 -26.95 22.68
N ARG A 303 -15.65 -25.73 23.21
CA ARG A 303 -15.77 -25.46 24.64
C ARG A 303 -17.15 -25.80 25.19
N ALA A 304 -18.21 -25.61 24.40
CA ALA A 304 -19.58 -25.89 24.85
C ALA A 304 -19.79 -27.39 25.06
N ALA A 305 -19.17 -28.23 24.23
CA ALA A 305 -19.18 -29.68 24.38
C ALA A 305 -18.08 -30.22 25.33
N GLY A 306 -17.20 -29.36 25.87
CA GLY A 306 -16.07 -29.79 26.69
C GLY A 306 -15.02 -30.59 25.91
N GLN A 307 -14.87 -30.34 24.61
CA GLN A 307 -14.01 -31.10 23.71
C GLN A 307 -12.85 -30.24 23.19
N PRO A 308 -11.68 -30.26 23.85
CA PRO A 308 -10.55 -29.45 23.45
C PRO A 308 -9.94 -29.95 22.13
N SER A 309 -9.36 -29.01 21.38
CA SER A 309 -8.46 -29.36 20.28
C SER A 309 -7.05 -29.57 20.79
N GLN A 310 -6.29 -30.45 20.17
CA GLN A 310 -4.90 -30.74 20.54
C GLN A 310 -3.94 -30.57 19.36
N SER A 311 -4.31 -29.78 18.35
CA SER A 311 -3.48 -29.54 17.16
C SER A 311 -2.11 -28.96 17.50
N MET A 312 -2.02 -28.00 18.43
CA MET A 312 -0.73 -27.42 18.85
C MET A 312 0.17 -28.46 19.53
N LYS A 313 -0.42 -29.33 20.36
CA LYS A 313 0.30 -30.44 21.00
C LYS A 313 0.81 -31.46 19.97
N MET A 314 -0.04 -31.81 19.00
CA MET A 314 0.32 -32.67 17.89
C MET A 314 1.49 -32.08 17.08
N GLN A 315 1.46 -30.79 16.78
CA GLN A 315 2.53 -30.09 16.06
C GLN A 315 3.86 -30.10 16.84
N MET A 316 3.84 -29.86 18.16
CA MET A 316 5.06 -29.98 18.98
C MET A 316 5.60 -31.42 19.02
N ASN A 317 4.72 -32.41 19.11
CA ASN A 317 5.10 -33.83 19.01
C ASN A 317 5.72 -34.14 17.64
N ALA A 318 5.15 -33.58 16.56
CA ALA A 318 5.67 -33.71 15.21
C ALA A 318 7.11 -33.19 15.11
N TYR A 319 7.39 -31.98 15.61
CA TYR A 319 8.76 -31.45 15.58
C TYR A 319 9.76 -32.31 16.34
N ARG A 320 9.38 -32.84 17.52
CA ARG A 320 10.23 -33.77 18.26
C ARG A 320 10.52 -35.04 17.47
N TRP A 321 9.48 -35.66 16.93
CA TRP A 321 9.60 -36.87 16.13
C TRP A 321 10.40 -36.66 14.84
N LEU A 322 10.27 -35.49 14.21
CA LEU A 322 10.99 -35.11 13.00
C LEU A 322 12.49 -34.88 13.25
N ALA A 323 12.85 -34.35 14.43
CA ALA A 323 14.24 -34.03 14.76
C ALA A 323 15.08 -35.25 15.18
N GLU A 324 14.44 -36.31 15.68
CA GLU A 324 15.13 -37.50 16.21
C GLU A 324 16.24 -38.07 15.29
N PRO A 325 16.06 -38.18 13.96
CA PRO A 325 17.12 -38.77 13.11
C PRO A 325 18.33 -37.88 12.89
N SER A 326 18.19 -36.56 13.02
CA SER A 326 19.26 -35.58 12.80
C SER A 326 19.89 -35.06 14.09
N ALA A 327 19.29 -35.32 15.26
CA ALA A 327 19.74 -34.80 16.55
C ALA A 327 21.21 -35.12 16.91
N ASP A 328 21.76 -36.18 16.31
CA ASP A 328 23.12 -36.67 16.57
C ASP A 328 24.08 -36.42 15.39
N LEU A 329 23.59 -35.79 14.32
CA LEU A 329 24.36 -35.47 13.13
C LEU A 329 24.99 -34.09 13.28
N SER A 330 26.32 -34.01 13.26
CA SER A 330 27.06 -32.76 13.50
C SER A 330 26.85 -31.70 12.42
N ASP A 331 26.40 -32.09 11.22
CA ASP A 331 26.11 -31.21 10.11
C ASP A 331 24.66 -30.71 10.08
N PHE A 332 23.82 -31.13 11.04
CA PHE A 332 22.44 -30.66 11.19
C PHE A 332 22.29 -29.73 12.40
N GLY A 333 21.29 -28.83 12.36
CA GLY A 333 20.98 -27.96 13.49
C GLY A 333 22.05 -26.91 13.80
N THR A 334 22.89 -26.58 12.81
CA THR A 334 24.05 -25.69 12.95
C THR A 334 23.70 -24.20 13.04
N HIS A 335 22.42 -23.81 12.93
CA HIS A 335 21.99 -22.42 13.05
C HIS A 335 22.42 -21.82 14.40
N VAL A 336 23.02 -20.63 14.34
CA VAL A 336 23.35 -19.81 15.51
C VAL A 336 22.55 -18.52 15.38
N ALA A 337 21.76 -18.21 16.41
CA ALA A 337 21.02 -16.95 16.45
C ALA A 337 22.00 -15.79 16.60
N GLU A 338 21.86 -14.79 15.74
CA GLU A 338 22.61 -13.55 15.87
C GLU A 338 22.08 -12.73 17.06
N PRO A 339 22.97 -12.08 17.84
CA PRO A 339 22.55 -11.18 18.90
C PRO A 339 21.85 -9.95 18.33
N TYR A 340 20.87 -9.43 19.06
CA TYR A 340 20.21 -8.17 18.71
C TYR A 340 21.24 -7.02 18.67
N GLN A 341 21.29 -6.30 17.55
CA GLN A 341 22.07 -5.07 17.37
C GLN A 341 21.17 -4.02 16.74
N PRO A 342 21.05 -2.78 17.27
CA PRO A 342 20.25 -1.71 16.68
C PRO A 342 20.61 -1.46 15.20
N VAL A 343 19.66 -0.97 14.42
CA VAL A 343 19.91 -0.58 13.03
C VAL A 343 20.79 0.67 13.02
N GLU A 344 21.90 0.59 12.29
CA GLU A 344 22.78 1.72 12.03
C GLU A 344 22.65 2.13 10.55
N PHE A 345 22.60 3.44 10.31
CA PHE A 345 22.56 4.00 8.97
C PHE A 345 23.90 4.63 8.61
N PRO A 346 24.33 4.57 7.34
CA PRO A 346 25.56 5.25 6.92
C PRO A 346 25.41 6.77 7.07
N ALA A 347 26.49 7.46 7.39
CA ALA A 347 26.48 8.92 7.55
C ALA A 347 26.22 9.67 6.23
N ALA A 348 26.58 9.06 5.09
CA ALA A 348 26.37 9.62 3.75
C ALA A 348 26.22 8.49 2.71
N VAL A 349 25.62 8.82 1.56
CA VAL A 349 25.55 7.97 0.37
C VAL A 349 26.29 8.60 -0.80
N GLU A 350 26.81 7.80 -1.74
CA GLU A 350 27.55 8.26 -2.93
C GLU A 350 26.84 7.81 -4.22
N TRP A 351 26.05 8.71 -4.82
CA TRP A 351 25.28 8.40 -6.03
C TRP A 351 26.11 8.47 -7.32
N ASP A 352 27.27 9.09 -7.30
CA ASP A 352 28.17 9.16 -8.46
C ASP A 352 28.81 7.82 -8.81
N LYS A 353 28.79 6.84 -7.90
CA LYS A 353 29.20 5.45 -8.19
C LYS A 353 28.21 4.72 -9.08
N HIS A 354 26.95 5.15 -9.09
CA HIS A 354 25.93 4.56 -9.94
C HIS A 354 26.10 5.10 -11.37
N ARG A 355 26.18 4.17 -12.32
CA ARG A 355 26.23 4.47 -13.75
C ARG A 355 24.86 4.13 -14.33
N PHE A 356 24.31 5.03 -15.15
CA PHE A 356 23.15 4.68 -15.96
C PHE A 356 23.53 3.54 -16.90
N GLY A 357 22.56 2.69 -17.21
CA GLY A 357 22.78 1.65 -18.21
C GLY A 357 23.17 2.30 -19.54
N PRO A 358 24.01 1.65 -20.37
CA PRO A 358 24.16 2.10 -21.74
C PRO A 358 22.77 2.09 -22.42
N PRO A 359 22.55 2.93 -23.45
CA PRO A 359 21.39 2.76 -24.33
C PRO A 359 21.31 1.30 -24.79
N ALA A 360 20.11 0.75 -24.97
CA ALA A 360 19.93 -0.59 -25.49
C ALA A 360 20.67 -0.72 -26.84
N ALA A 361 21.89 -1.28 -26.77
CA ALA A 361 22.96 -1.36 -27.76
C ALA A 361 23.46 -0.04 -28.40
N ALA A 362 24.78 0.12 -28.38
CA ALA A 362 25.55 1.07 -29.17
C ALA A 362 25.62 0.71 -30.67
N ASP A 363 24.92 -0.33 -31.11
CA ASP A 363 24.69 -0.60 -32.53
C ASP A 363 23.60 0.34 -33.01
N ALA A 364 23.95 1.27 -33.91
CA ALA A 364 23.11 2.33 -34.45
C ALA A 364 21.80 1.88 -35.17
N GLY A 365 21.35 0.63 -35.00
CA GLY A 365 20.11 0.07 -35.54
C GLY A 365 19.16 -0.60 -34.55
N ALA A 366 19.55 -0.87 -33.29
CA ALA A 366 18.67 -1.56 -32.33
C ALA A 366 17.74 -0.55 -31.60
N THR A 367 16.66 -0.12 -32.25
CA THR A 367 15.69 0.86 -31.70
C THR A 367 14.66 0.25 -30.72
N GLY A 368 15.00 -0.84 -30.04
CA GLY A 368 14.02 -1.71 -29.39
C GLY A 368 13.12 -2.40 -30.42
N ILE A 369 11.96 -2.87 -29.98
CA ILE A 369 10.92 -3.45 -30.83
C ILE A 369 9.68 -2.56 -30.87
N ARG A 370 8.87 -2.72 -31.92
CA ARG A 370 7.64 -1.96 -32.14
C ARG A 370 6.42 -2.88 -32.20
N GLY A 371 5.27 -2.38 -31.76
CA GLY A 371 3.99 -3.04 -31.94
C GLY A 371 2.81 -2.09 -31.92
N ILE A 372 1.63 -2.60 -32.26
CA ILE A 372 0.39 -1.82 -32.40
C ILE A 372 -0.77 -2.63 -31.83
N PHE A 373 -1.76 -1.93 -31.30
CA PHE A 373 -3.00 -2.50 -30.77
C PHE A 373 -4.17 -2.09 -31.65
N GLY A 374 -5.21 -2.92 -31.71
CA GLY A 374 -6.51 -2.56 -32.31
C GLY A 374 -6.86 -3.29 -33.61
N MET A 375 -6.24 -4.45 -33.89
CA MET A 375 -6.57 -5.25 -35.08
C MET A 375 -7.90 -5.99 -34.90
N HIS A 376 -8.76 -5.96 -35.90
CA HIS A 376 -9.98 -6.76 -35.94
C HIS A 376 -9.76 -7.94 -36.88
N SER A 377 -9.94 -9.17 -36.40
CA SER A 377 -9.73 -10.38 -37.19
C SER A 377 -10.95 -10.75 -38.05
N SER A 378 -10.80 -11.75 -38.92
CA SER A 378 -11.90 -12.35 -39.69
C SER A 378 -12.97 -13.04 -38.82
N TYR A 379 -12.78 -13.10 -37.51
CA TYR A 379 -13.79 -13.60 -36.58
C TYR A 379 -14.85 -12.54 -36.24
N SER A 380 -14.55 -11.24 -36.37
CA SER A 380 -15.48 -10.12 -36.20
C SER A 380 -15.78 -9.40 -37.53
N ASP A 381 -15.69 -8.07 -37.56
CA ASP A 381 -15.74 -7.16 -38.72
C ASP A 381 -14.38 -6.97 -39.45
N GLY A 382 -13.36 -7.75 -39.12
CA GLY A 382 -12.09 -7.74 -39.83
C GLY A 382 -12.11 -8.52 -41.14
N ASN A 383 -11.27 -8.12 -42.10
CA ASN A 383 -11.16 -8.75 -43.41
C ASN A 383 -9.93 -9.67 -43.57
N GLY A 384 -9.23 -9.99 -42.48
CA GLY A 384 -8.01 -10.80 -42.51
C GLY A 384 -7.88 -11.74 -41.31
N SER A 385 -7.25 -12.89 -41.56
CA SER A 385 -6.86 -13.86 -40.54
C SER A 385 -5.70 -13.36 -39.68
N VAL A 386 -5.48 -14.01 -38.53
CA VAL A 386 -4.34 -13.69 -37.65
C VAL A 386 -3.00 -13.77 -38.39
N VAL A 387 -2.81 -14.80 -39.22
CA VAL A 387 -1.57 -15.02 -40.00
C VAL A 387 -1.34 -13.90 -41.02
N GLU A 388 -2.39 -13.41 -41.68
CA GLU A 388 -2.28 -12.30 -42.63
C GLU A 388 -1.89 -10.99 -41.93
N TYR A 389 -2.49 -10.71 -40.76
CA TYR A 389 -2.09 -9.56 -39.95
C TYR A 389 -0.66 -9.65 -39.45
N VAL A 390 -0.22 -10.82 -38.97
CA VAL A 390 1.17 -11.05 -38.55
C VAL A 390 2.13 -10.84 -39.71
N SER A 391 1.77 -11.32 -40.90
CA SER A 391 2.59 -11.15 -42.11
C SER A 391 2.70 -9.67 -42.50
N ALA A 392 1.59 -8.93 -42.48
CA ALA A 392 1.57 -7.49 -42.73
C ALA A 392 2.36 -6.70 -41.66
N ALA A 393 2.26 -7.12 -40.39
CA ALA A 393 2.98 -6.51 -39.27
C ALA A 393 4.49 -6.72 -39.38
N LYS A 394 4.95 -7.95 -39.69
CA LYS A 394 6.36 -8.25 -39.95
C LYS A 394 6.88 -7.42 -41.14
N ALA A 395 6.09 -7.29 -42.21
CA ALA A 395 6.43 -6.44 -43.36
C ALA A 395 6.51 -4.94 -43.00
N ALA A 396 5.75 -4.49 -42.01
CA ALA A 396 5.80 -3.13 -41.47
C ALA A 396 6.89 -2.92 -40.39
N GLY A 397 7.71 -3.94 -40.10
CA GLY A 397 8.79 -3.86 -39.10
C GLY A 397 8.31 -3.95 -37.65
N LEU A 398 7.12 -4.50 -37.40
CA LEU A 398 6.60 -4.76 -36.06
C LEU A 398 7.05 -6.13 -35.57
N SER A 399 7.24 -6.26 -34.25
CA SER A 399 7.56 -7.52 -33.57
C SER A 399 6.38 -8.09 -32.79
N PHE A 400 5.35 -7.29 -32.55
CA PHE A 400 4.11 -7.75 -31.92
C PHE A 400 2.89 -6.97 -32.39
N ILE A 401 1.71 -7.58 -32.24
CA ILE A 401 0.42 -6.95 -32.47
C ILE A 401 -0.59 -7.39 -31.40
N VAL A 402 -1.61 -6.56 -31.16
CA VAL A 402 -2.69 -6.83 -30.22
C VAL A 402 -4.04 -6.69 -30.91
N PHE A 403 -4.81 -7.78 -30.94
CA PHE A 403 -6.18 -7.76 -31.47
C PHE A 403 -7.13 -6.98 -30.54
N ALA A 404 -8.24 -6.52 -31.08
CA ALA A 404 -9.31 -5.87 -30.36
C ALA A 404 -10.63 -6.13 -31.09
N ASP A 405 -10.98 -7.40 -31.26
CA ASP A 405 -12.20 -7.77 -31.99
C ASP A 405 -13.45 -7.29 -31.21
N PRO A 406 -14.44 -6.66 -31.86
CA PRO A 406 -15.69 -6.25 -31.22
C PRO A 406 -16.43 -7.42 -30.59
N LEU A 407 -16.62 -7.40 -29.28
CA LEU A 407 -17.22 -8.49 -28.53
C LEU A 407 -18.65 -8.80 -29.01
N GLU A 408 -19.43 -7.77 -29.34
CA GLU A 408 -20.79 -7.91 -29.89
C GLU A 408 -20.86 -8.56 -31.28
N GLN A 409 -19.72 -8.74 -31.96
CA GLN A 409 -19.63 -9.41 -33.26
C GLN A 409 -18.93 -10.78 -33.19
N LEU A 410 -18.48 -11.16 -32.00
CA LEU A 410 -17.87 -12.46 -31.74
C LEU A 410 -18.90 -13.47 -31.20
N THR A 411 -18.46 -14.72 -31.12
CA THR A 411 -19.11 -15.78 -30.34
C THR A 411 -18.06 -16.40 -29.40
N PRO A 412 -18.46 -17.16 -28.37
CA PRO A 412 -17.51 -17.86 -27.50
C PRO A 412 -16.51 -18.71 -28.29
N GLU A 413 -16.97 -19.44 -29.30
CA GLU A 413 -16.14 -20.33 -30.12
C GLU A 413 -15.14 -19.54 -30.98
N LYS A 414 -15.55 -18.38 -31.48
CA LYS A 414 -14.70 -17.47 -32.25
C LYS A 414 -13.62 -16.83 -31.40
N LEU A 415 -13.93 -16.45 -30.16
CA LEU A 415 -12.94 -15.93 -29.21
C LEU A 415 -11.86 -16.98 -28.91
N GLU A 416 -12.25 -18.23 -28.66
CA GLU A 416 -11.28 -19.32 -28.42
C GLU A 416 -10.43 -19.61 -29.67
N ARG A 417 -11.01 -19.51 -30.88
CA ARG A 417 -10.24 -19.60 -32.12
C ARG A 417 -9.24 -18.45 -32.28
N LEU A 418 -9.65 -17.21 -31.99
CA LEU A 418 -8.73 -16.06 -31.99
C LEU A 418 -7.54 -16.28 -31.06
N LYS A 419 -7.79 -16.76 -29.84
CA LYS A 419 -6.74 -17.09 -28.86
C LYS A 419 -5.80 -18.18 -29.38
N ALA A 420 -6.36 -19.26 -29.94
CA ALA A 420 -5.57 -20.37 -30.48
C ALA A 420 -4.69 -19.92 -31.67
N ASP A 421 -5.23 -19.14 -32.60
CA ASP A 421 -4.51 -18.64 -33.76
C ASP A 421 -3.41 -17.64 -33.34
N CYS A 422 -3.67 -16.79 -32.35
CA CYS A 422 -2.66 -15.89 -31.76
C CYS A 422 -1.52 -16.69 -31.10
N ALA A 423 -1.85 -17.74 -30.35
CA ALA A 423 -0.86 -18.63 -29.74
C ALA A 423 -0.02 -19.36 -30.81
N GLY A 424 -0.65 -19.86 -31.87
CA GLY A 424 0.04 -20.48 -33.00
C GLY A 424 0.98 -19.52 -33.73
N ALA A 425 0.55 -18.28 -33.97
CA ALA A 425 1.38 -17.24 -34.57
C ALA A 425 2.55 -16.78 -33.70
N SER A 426 2.50 -17.06 -32.39
CA SER A 426 3.53 -16.69 -31.41
C SER A 426 4.50 -17.84 -31.08
N GLN A 427 4.31 -19.02 -31.66
CA GLN A 427 4.99 -20.25 -31.24
C GLN A 427 6.50 -20.24 -31.53
N ASP A 428 6.95 -19.56 -32.59
CA ASP A 428 8.36 -19.51 -32.99
C ASP A 428 9.20 -18.56 -32.11
N GLY A 429 8.57 -17.76 -31.24
CA GLY A 429 9.23 -16.81 -30.35
C GLY A 429 9.88 -15.62 -31.06
N THR A 430 9.67 -15.44 -32.36
CA THR A 430 10.20 -14.31 -33.16
C THR A 430 9.21 -13.15 -33.27
N PHE A 431 7.94 -13.43 -32.97
CA PHE A 431 6.84 -12.48 -33.02
C PHE A 431 5.80 -12.82 -31.96
N TYR A 432 5.05 -11.84 -31.47
CA TYR A 432 3.97 -12.07 -30.51
C TYR A 432 2.65 -11.48 -31.00
N ALA A 433 1.65 -12.34 -31.18
CA ALA A 433 0.26 -11.95 -31.43
C ALA A 433 -0.53 -12.10 -30.12
N CYS A 434 -1.06 -11.00 -29.60
CA CYS A 434 -1.86 -11.00 -28.38
C CYS A 434 -3.35 -10.97 -28.73
N PRO A 435 -4.17 -11.90 -28.21
CA PRO A 435 -5.62 -11.80 -28.38
C PRO A 435 -6.15 -10.61 -27.58
N GLY A 436 -7.24 -10.02 -28.07
CA GLY A 436 -7.91 -8.90 -27.43
C GLY A 436 -9.29 -8.63 -27.98
N LEU A 437 -10.04 -7.81 -27.25
CA LEU A 437 -11.44 -7.49 -27.45
C LEU A 437 -11.66 -5.97 -27.33
N GLU A 438 -12.61 -5.43 -28.07
CA GLU A 438 -13.24 -4.16 -27.71
C GLU A 438 -14.71 -4.37 -27.34
N PHE A 439 -15.21 -3.63 -26.35
CA PHE A 439 -16.61 -3.74 -25.91
C PHE A 439 -17.14 -2.44 -25.32
N THR A 440 -18.47 -2.31 -25.33
CA THR A 440 -19.17 -1.16 -24.73
C THR A 440 -19.63 -1.50 -23.32
N ASP A 441 -19.34 -0.63 -22.34
CA ASP A 441 -19.76 -0.85 -20.95
C ASP A 441 -21.22 -0.45 -20.67
N GLY A 442 -21.66 -0.65 -19.42
CA GLY A 442 -23.01 -0.34 -18.98
C GLY A 442 -23.45 1.12 -19.11
N ILE A 443 -22.51 2.08 -19.19
CA ILE A 443 -22.81 3.51 -19.36
C ILE A 443 -22.47 4.03 -20.77
N GLY A 444 -21.99 3.15 -21.66
CA GLY A 444 -21.77 3.47 -23.08
C GLY A 444 -20.33 3.82 -23.45
N ASN A 445 -19.35 3.53 -22.59
CA ASN A 445 -17.95 3.76 -22.93
C ASN A 445 -17.36 2.58 -23.70
N ARG A 446 -16.49 2.85 -24.69
CA ARG A 446 -15.77 1.80 -25.43
C ARG A 446 -14.41 1.49 -24.79
N TRP A 447 -14.21 0.23 -24.43
CA TRP A 447 -13.01 -0.30 -23.80
C TRP A 447 -12.25 -1.22 -24.74
N ALA A 448 -10.93 -1.31 -24.55
CA ALA A 448 -10.06 -2.33 -25.12
C ALA A 448 -9.51 -3.23 -24.00
N PHE A 449 -9.62 -4.55 -24.16
CA PHE A 449 -9.10 -5.60 -23.30
C PHE A 449 -8.14 -6.48 -24.07
N TRP A 450 -7.03 -6.91 -23.46
CA TRP A 450 -6.09 -7.82 -24.11
C TRP A 450 -5.34 -8.71 -23.11
N GLY A 451 -4.89 -9.86 -23.60
CA GLY A 451 -4.10 -10.82 -22.84
C GLY A 451 -4.54 -12.26 -23.09
N GLU A 452 -3.69 -13.21 -22.76
CA GLU A 452 -3.95 -14.65 -22.95
C GLU A 452 -5.14 -15.16 -22.09
N THR A 453 -5.54 -14.42 -21.05
CA THR A 453 -6.55 -14.83 -20.05
C THR A 453 -7.99 -14.41 -20.36
N LEU A 454 -8.24 -13.85 -21.55
CA LEU A 454 -9.58 -13.39 -21.91
C LEU A 454 -10.58 -14.54 -21.99
N VAL A 455 -11.79 -14.28 -21.47
CA VAL A 455 -12.93 -15.20 -21.44
C VAL A 455 -14.18 -14.54 -22.02
N TRP A 456 -15.14 -15.36 -22.41
CA TRP A 456 -16.47 -14.87 -22.77
C TRP A 456 -17.23 -14.40 -21.50
N PRO A 457 -17.94 -13.26 -21.52
CA PRO A 457 -18.68 -12.81 -20.35
C PRO A 457 -19.86 -13.75 -20.05
N GLU A 458 -20.09 -14.02 -18.76
CA GLU A 458 -21.31 -14.69 -18.32
C GLU A 458 -22.55 -13.82 -18.60
N ALA A 459 -23.73 -14.45 -18.64
CA ALA A 459 -24.98 -13.72 -18.86
C ALA A 459 -25.37 -12.86 -17.65
N SER A 460 -25.17 -13.38 -16.43
CA SER A 460 -25.51 -12.72 -15.17
C SER A 460 -24.68 -13.25 -14.01
N PHE A 461 -24.63 -12.51 -12.89
CA PHE A 461 -23.99 -12.92 -11.65
C PHE A 461 -24.76 -12.43 -10.42
N ALA A 462 -24.52 -13.06 -9.27
CA ALA A 462 -25.06 -12.63 -7.98
C ALA A 462 -24.09 -11.69 -7.25
N SER A 463 -24.61 -10.63 -6.65
CA SER A 463 -23.88 -9.72 -5.75
C SER A 463 -24.78 -9.33 -4.58
N GLY A 464 -24.43 -9.79 -3.38
CA GLY A 464 -25.31 -9.67 -2.23
C GLY A 464 -26.65 -10.39 -2.48
N ARG A 465 -27.76 -9.68 -2.34
CA ARG A 465 -29.11 -10.23 -2.58
C ARG A 465 -29.64 -10.03 -4.00
N PHE A 466 -28.85 -9.43 -4.88
CA PHE A 466 -29.27 -9.05 -6.22
C PHE A 466 -28.60 -9.93 -7.28
N THR A 467 -29.33 -10.21 -8.35
CA THR A 467 -28.78 -10.79 -9.58
C THR A 467 -28.69 -9.70 -10.63
N HIS A 468 -27.52 -9.57 -11.23
CA HIS A 468 -27.18 -8.53 -12.20
C HIS A 468 -26.95 -9.13 -13.58
N ALA A 469 -27.48 -8.50 -14.62
CA ALA A 469 -27.12 -8.85 -15.99
C ALA A 469 -25.68 -8.40 -16.26
N GLN A 470 -24.84 -9.28 -16.79
CA GLN A 470 -23.45 -9.01 -17.13
C GLN A 470 -23.28 -8.79 -18.64
N TRP A 471 -23.87 -9.67 -19.45
CA TRP A 471 -23.85 -9.62 -20.91
C TRP A 471 -25.27 -9.68 -21.46
N ASP A 472 -25.65 -8.70 -22.28
CA ASP A 472 -26.98 -8.62 -22.89
C ASP A 472 -26.98 -8.85 -24.42
N GLY A 473 -25.84 -9.25 -24.99
CA GLY A 473 -25.63 -9.41 -26.42
C GLY A 473 -25.00 -8.19 -27.10
N GLU A 474 -24.99 -7.03 -26.45
CA GLU A 474 -24.42 -5.80 -27.00
C GLU A 474 -23.40 -5.13 -26.06
N ARG A 475 -23.59 -5.25 -24.74
CA ARG A 475 -22.83 -4.51 -23.73
C ARG A 475 -22.43 -5.39 -22.55
N VAL A 476 -21.25 -5.07 -22.03
CA VAL A 476 -20.77 -5.56 -20.74
C VAL A 476 -21.27 -4.59 -19.66
N ARG A 477 -22.36 -4.93 -18.99
CA ARG A 477 -23.05 -4.01 -18.06
C ARG A 477 -22.19 -3.65 -16.84
N HIS A 478 -21.33 -4.57 -16.43
CA HIS A 478 -20.54 -4.47 -15.21
C HIS A 478 -19.07 -4.77 -15.51
N TYR A 479 -18.32 -3.69 -15.79
CA TYR A 479 -16.91 -3.74 -16.17
C TYR A 479 -16.05 -4.47 -15.15
N GLY A 480 -16.16 -4.11 -13.86
CA GLY A 480 -15.31 -4.67 -12.80
C GLY A 480 -15.43 -6.18 -12.69
N LYS A 481 -16.66 -6.72 -12.76
CA LYS A 481 -16.89 -8.17 -12.76
C LYS A 481 -16.27 -8.85 -13.97
N PHE A 482 -16.34 -8.24 -15.15
CA PHE A 482 -15.71 -8.80 -16.34
C PHE A 482 -14.18 -8.76 -16.27
N ALA A 483 -13.60 -7.69 -15.71
CA ALA A 483 -12.17 -7.61 -15.43
C ALA A 483 -11.73 -8.75 -14.49
N VAL A 484 -12.47 -9.01 -13.40
CA VAL A 484 -12.22 -10.15 -12.49
C VAL A 484 -12.26 -11.49 -13.24
N ALA A 485 -13.29 -11.71 -14.07
CA ALA A 485 -13.43 -12.94 -14.84
C ALA A 485 -12.27 -13.18 -15.82
N CYS A 486 -11.71 -12.10 -16.37
CA CYS A 486 -10.52 -12.14 -17.24
C CYS A 486 -9.19 -12.09 -16.46
N GLN A 487 -9.22 -12.20 -15.12
CA GLN A 487 -8.05 -12.13 -14.24
C GLN A 487 -7.28 -10.80 -14.33
N PHE A 488 -8.03 -9.70 -14.38
CA PHE A 488 -7.52 -8.32 -14.42
C PHE A 488 -6.53 -8.07 -15.56
N PRO A 489 -6.96 -8.30 -16.82
CA PRO A 489 -6.09 -8.23 -17.99
C PRO A 489 -5.67 -6.79 -18.29
N GLY A 490 -4.80 -6.61 -19.28
CA GLY A 490 -4.53 -5.28 -19.83
C GLY A 490 -5.83 -4.63 -20.32
N SER A 491 -6.12 -3.44 -19.82
CA SER A 491 -7.38 -2.75 -20.08
C SER A 491 -7.18 -1.25 -20.23
N ALA A 492 -7.89 -0.67 -21.21
CA ALA A 492 -7.89 0.76 -21.46
C ALA A 492 -9.24 1.30 -21.99
N LEU A 493 -9.56 2.54 -21.65
CA LEU A 493 -10.65 3.30 -22.26
C LEU A 493 -10.14 3.97 -23.56
N LEU A 494 -10.94 3.91 -24.63
CA LEU A 494 -10.54 4.49 -25.92
C LEU A 494 -10.69 6.02 -26.00
N ASP A 495 -11.75 6.60 -25.43
CA ASP A 495 -12.00 8.05 -25.50
C ASP A 495 -12.55 8.59 -24.18
N TYR A 496 -11.76 9.39 -23.49
CA TYR A 496 -12.15 10.00 -22.22
C TYR A 496 -13.16 11.16 -22.39
N ARG A 497 -13.33 11.71 -23.60
CA ARG A 497 -14.42 12.65 -23.89
C ARG A 497 -15.76 11.94 -23.83
N GLN A 498 -15.83 10.69 -24.28
CA GLN A 498 -17.03 9.86 -24.19
C GLN A 498 -17.39 9.60 -22.73
N LEU A 499 -16.40 9.31 -21.87
CA LEU A 499 -16.61 9.16 -20.43
C LEU A 499 -17.29 10.39 -19.81
N ARG A 500 -16.78 11.58 -20.12
CA ARG A 500 -17.35 12.85 -19.65
C ARG A 500 -18.76 13.09 -20.22
N GLN A 501 -19.00 12.78 -21.49
CA GLN A 501 -20.32 12.88 -22.13
C GLN A 501 -21.35 11.93 -21.50
N ASN A 502 -20.91 10.76 -21.05
CA ASN A 502 -21.73 9.80 -20.32
C ASN A 502 -21.92 10.16 -18.83
N GLY A 503 -21.46 11.35 -18.42
CA GLY A 503 -21.66 11.88 -17.08
C GLY A 503 -20.74 11.26 -16.03
N ALA A 504 -19.61 10.66 -16.39
CA ALA A 504 -18.66 10.06 -15.45
C ALA A 504 -17.34 10.84 -15.37
N HIS A 505 -16.57 10.61 -14.32
CA HIS A 505 -15.28 11.26 -14.07
C HIS A 505 -14.13 10.24 -14.08
N PRO A 506 -12.93 10.59 -14.59
CA PRO A 506 -11.79 9.67 -14.59
C PRO A 506 -11.41 9.13 -13.20
N GLU A 507 -11.61 9.91 -12.13
CA GLU A 507 -11.34 9.46 -10.74
C GLU A 507 -12.13 8.21 -10.33
N ASN A 508 -13.30 7.99 -10.94
CA ASN A 508 -14.19 6.86 -10.63
C ASN A 508 -13.81 5.57 -11.37
N LEU A 509 -12.78 5.59 -12.23
CA LEU A 509 -12.32 4.42 -12.99
C LEU A 509 -11.65 3.38 -12.07
N TRP A 510 -12.15 2.16 -12.05
CA TRP A 510 -11.60 0.98 -11.35
C TRP A 510 -11.05 -0.06 -12.34
N TRP A 511 -10.05 -0.84 -11.93
CA TRP A 511 -9.47 -2.03 -12.61
C TRP A 511 -8.93 -1.71 -14.01
N PHE A 512 -8.45 -0.49 -14.14
CA PHE A 512 -7.85 0.03 -15.35
C PHE A 512 -6.35 0.18 -15.12
N PHE A 513 -5.55 -0.33 -16.05
CA PHE A 513 -4.10 -0.39 -15.87
C PHE A 513 -3.31 0.32 -16.97
N HIS A 514 -3.96 0.79 -18.05
CA HIS A 514 -3.26 1.35 -19.20
C HIS A 514 -3.96 2.57 -19.80
N TYR A 515 -3.25 3.68 -19.97
CA TYR A 515 -3.72 4.77 -20.81
C TYR A 515 -3.37 4.54 -22.27
N LEU A 516 -4.25 5.02 -23.15
CA LEU A 516 -4.00 5.14 -24.59
C LEU A 516 -3.89 6.62 -24.94
N PRO A 517 -2.71 7.25 -24.80
CA PRO A 517 -2.57 8.70 -24.99
C PRO A 517 -3.02 9.15 -26.39
N LEU A 518 -2.85 8.30 -27.40
CA LEU A 518 -3.26 8.58 -28.77
C LEU A 518 -4.00 7.38 -29.35
N VAL A 519 -5.21 7.62 -29.87
CA VAL A 519 -6.09 6.60 -30.43
C VAL A 519 -6.46 6.95 -31.85
N TYR A 520 -6.25 6.01 -32.76
CA TYR A 520 -6.45 6.18 -34.20
C TYR A 520 -7.50 5.23 -34.75
N GLU A 521 -8.01 5.59 -35.92
CA GLU A 521 -8.68 4.69 -36.85
C GLU A 521 -7.93 4.79 -38.18
N LYS A 522 -7.26 3.71 -38.58
CA LYS A 522 -6.24 3.73 -39.65
C LYS A 522 -5.12 4.74 -39.35
N ASP A 523 -5.13 5.91 -39.99
CA ASP A 523 -4.15 6.99 -39.86
C ASP A 523 -4.79 8.28 -39.31
N ARG A 524 -6.10 8.24 -39.01
CA ARG A 524 -6.85 9.38 -38.47
C ARG A 524 -6.89 9.31 -36.95
N LEU A 525 -6.38 10.34 -36.28
CA LEU A 525 -6.52 10.49 -34.84
C LEU A 525 -8.00 10.67 -34.48
N ILE A 526 -8.53 9.81 -33.63
CA ILE A 526 -9.92 9.87 -33.16
C ILE A 526 -10.02 10.31 -31.70
N ALA A 527 -9.00 10.08 -30.86
CA ALA A 527 -8.92 10.64 -29.50
C ALA A 527 -7.47 10.95 -29.09
N ASP A 528 -7.27 12.10 -28.44
CA ASP A 528 -6.05 12.46 -27.72
C ASP A 528 -6.40 12.47 -26.22
N ASN A 529 -5.88 11.48 -25.50
CA ASN A 529 -6.11 11.27 -24.07
C ASN A 529 -4.87 11.61 -23.23
N GLN A 530 -3.90 12.36 -23.78
CA GLN A 530 -2.66 12.66 -23.06
C GLN A 530 -2.94 13.44 -21.76
N ALA A 531 -3.84 14.42 -21.78
CA ALA A 531 -4.22 15.14 -20.58
C ALA A 531 -4.84 14.22 -19.51
N ASP A 532 -5.62 13.22 -19.92
CA ASP A 532 -6.20 12.24 -19.01
C ASP A 532 -5.16 11.27 -18.42
N TYR A 533 -4.11 10.94 -19.17
CA TYR A 533 -2.95 10.21 -18.66
C TYR A 533 -2.21 11.02 -17.60
N LEU A 534 -1.88 12.28 -17.88
CA LEU A 534 -1.20 13.17 -16.93
C LEU A 534 -2.04 13.39 -15.67
N PHE A 535 -3.34 13.60 -15.81
CA PHE A 535 -4.28 13.64 -14.68
C PHE A 535 -4.26 12.34 -13.86
N GLY A 536 -4.28 11.18 -14.52
CA GLY A 536 -4.20 9.89 -13.84
C GLY A 536 -2.95 9.73 -12.99
N LEU A 537 -1.81 10.26 -13.45
CA LEU A 537 -0.56 10.26 -12.69
C LEU A 537 -0.62 11.19 -11.45
N HIS A 538 -1.29 12.35 -11.57
CA HIS A 538 -1.55 13.24 -10.43
C HIS A 538 -2.50 12.62 -9.41
N ASP A 539 -3.48 11.85 -9.88
CA ASP A 539 -4.36 10.97 -9.08
C ASP A 539 -3.65 9.69 -8.57
N LEU A 540 -2.31 9.66 -8.59
CA LEU A 540 -1.45 8.60 -8.03
C LEU A 540 -1.63 7.22 -8.68
N ARG A 541 -2.10 7.15 -9.94
CA ARG A 541 -2.34 5.88 -10.63
C ARG A 541 -1.05 5.27 -11.17
N TRP A 542 -0.92 3.96 -10.95
CA TRP A 542 0.20 3.15 -11.44
C TRP A 542 -0.18 2.50 -12.77
N ALA A 543 -0.17 3.30 -13.84
CA ALA A 543 -0.58 2.88 -15.17
C ALA A 543 0.60 2.71 -16.13
N ALA A 544 0.38 1.96 -17.21
CA ALA A 544 1.26 1.94 -18.38
C ALA A 544 0.65 2.69 -19.57
N VAL A 545 1.43 2.95 -20.62
CA VAL A 545 0.97 3.64 -21.85
C VAL A 545 1.05 2.76 -23.08
N ALA A 546 0.02 2.74 -23.92
CA ALA A 546 0.05 2.02 -25.20
C ALA A 546 -0.55 2.85 -26.34
N SER A 547 -0.19 2.51 -27.57
CA SER A 547 -0.85 3.02 -28.78
C SER A 547 -2.11 2.20 -29.05
N PHE A 548 -3.11 2.83 -29.67
CA PHE A 548 -4.25 2.09 -30.22
C PHE A 548 -4.59 2.60 -31.61
N THR A 549 -4.86 1.68 -32.53
CA THR A 549 -5.33 1.99 -33.88
C THR A 549 -6.32 0.94 -34.31
N ARG A 550 -7.57 1.34 -34.57
CA ARG A 550 -8.57 0.42 -35.14
C ARG A 550 -8.19 0.07 -36.58
N ILE A 551 -7.93 -1.21 -36.84
CA ILE A 551 -7.49 -1.74 -38.15
C ILE A 551 -8.39 -2.91 -38.54
N ARG A 552 -9.05 -2.80 -39.70
CA ARG A 552 -9.98 -3.83 -40.23
C ARG A 552 -9.44 -4.63 -41.41
N THR A 553 -8.29 -4.26 -41.97
CA THR A 553 -7.67 -5.00 -43.06
C THR A 553 -6.15 -5.06 -42.87
N PRO A 554 -5.49 -6.20 -43.17
CA PRO A 554 -4.04 -6.31 -43.12
C PRO A 554 -3.31 -5.24 -43.95
N ALA A 555 -3.92 -4.76 -45.04
CA ALA A 555 -3.33 -3.71 -45.89
C ALA A 555 -3.12 -2.36 -45.18
N ASP A 556 -3.88 -2.08 -44.12
CA ASP A 556 -3.80 -0.82 -43.39
C ASP A 556 -2.73 -0.86 -42.26
N VAL A 557 -2.14 -2.02 -41.96
CA VAL A 557 -1.15 -2.18 -40.87
C VAL A 557 0.06 -1.28 -41.04
N ALA A 558 0.59 -1.16 -42.25
CA ALA A 558 1.75 -0.30 -42.52
C ALA A 558 1.42 1.20 -42.32
N ALA A 559 0.22 1.63 -42.71
CA ALA A 559 -0.22 3.01 -42.50
C ALA A 559 -0.42 3.31 -41.00
N ALA A 560 -1.04 2.38 -40.27
CA ALA A 560 -1.18 2.48 -38.81
C ALA A 560 0.20 2.56 -38.11
N ALA A 561 1.15 1.71 -38.52
CA ALA A 561 2.52 1.71 -37.97
C ALA A 561 3.26 3.02 -38.21
N GLY A 562 3.03 3.65 -39.36
CA GLY A 562 3.58 4.97 -39.69
C GLY A 562 2.92 6.13 -38.92
N ALA A 563 1.67 5.94 -38.46
CA ALA A 563 0.92 6.93 -37.72
C ALA A 563 1.24 6.91 -36.22
N CYS A 564 1.19 5.74 -35.58
CA CYS A 564 1.50 5.59 -34.15
C CYS A 564 1.84 4.14 -33.78
N PHE A 565 2.85 3.93 -32.94
CA PHE A 565 3.26 2.61 -32.43
C PHE A 565 3.59 2.66 -30.95
N THR A 566 3.60 1.48 -30.31
CA THR A 566 4.14 1.26 -28.97
C THR A 566 5.56 0.71 -29.12
N GLY A 567 6.53 1.38 -28.51
CA GLY A 567 7.92 0.91 -28.46
C GLY A 567 8.22 0.22 -27.13
N MET A 568 9.03 -0.83 -27.17
CA MET A 568 9.48 -1.62 -26.02
C MET A 568 10.91 -2.11 -26.23
N LYS A 569 11.58 -2.54 -25.16
CA LYS A 569 12.98 -2.97 -25.17
C LYS A 569 13.19 -4.24 -26.00
N ASP A 570 12.41 -5.28 -25.73
CA ASP A 570 12.55 -6.60 -26.36
C ASP A 570 11.23 -7.40 -26.31
N LEU A 571 11.15 -8.50 -27.06
CA LEU A 571 9.91 -9.28 -27.21
C LEU A 571 9.50 -10.00 -25.92
N ALA A 572 10.47 -10.41 -25.10
CA ALA A 572 10.20 -11.09 -23.84
C ALA A 572 9.52 -10.14 -22.83
N SER A 573 10.07 -8.94 -22.67
CA SER A 573 9.46 -7.88 -21.84
C SER A 573 8.14 -7.40 -22.41
N ALA A 574 7.97 -7.33 -23.73
CA ALA A 574 6.69 -7.00 -24.36
C ALA A 574 5.61 -8.03 -24.04
N LYS A 575 5.93 -9.33 -24.20
CA LYS A 575 4.98 -10.40 -23.84
C LYS A 575 4.61 -10.35 -22.36
N ALA A 576 5.57 -10.09 -21.48
CA ALA A 576 5.31 -9.93 -20.05
C ALA A 576 4.41 -8.73 -19.76
N ALA A 577 4.71 -7.55 -20.32
CA ALA A 577 3.89 -6.35 -20.17
C ALA A 577 2.45 -6.55 -20.66
N LEU A 578 2.27 -7.16 -21.84
CA LEU A 578 0.95 -7.40 -22.44
C LEU A 578 0.11 -8.44 -21.69
N ASN A 579 0.71 -9.29 -20.87
CA ASN A 579 0.02 -10.28 -20.04
C ASN A 579 0.11 -9.97 -18.55
N THR A 580 0.49 -8.74 -18.18
CA THR A 580 0.52 -8.34 -16.77
C THR A 580 -0.92 -8.32 -16.25
N ARG A 581 -1.14 -9.01 -15.14
CA ARG A 581 -2.38 -8.96 -14.36
C ARG A 581 -2.17 -7.98 -13.22
N CYS A 582 -3.11 -7.08 -12.98
CA CYS A 582 -3.03 -6.07 -11.92
C CYS A 582 -1.73 -5.24 -11.96
N THR A 583 -1.83 -3.91 -12.06
CA THR A 583 -0.66 -3.00 -12.00
C THR A 583 0.28 -3.13 -13.23
N ALA A 584 0.04 -2.35 -14.28
CA ALA A 584 0.90 -2.42 -15.48
C ALA A 584 2.21 -1.63 -15.34
N HIS A 585 2.32 -0.73 -14.35
CA HIS A 585 3.44 0.20 -14.23
C HIS A 585 4.80 -0.49 -14.22
N TRP A 586 5.01 -1.50 -13.37
CA TRP A 586 6.32 -2.14 -13.23
C TRP A 586 6.75 -2.88 -14.48
N ALA A 587 5.83 -3.62 -15.11
CA ALA A 587 6.10 -4.33 -16.34
C ALA A 587 6.37 -3.36 -17.49
N GLY A 588 5.60 -2.27 -17.61
CA GLY A 588 5.83 -1.22 -18.60
C GLY A 588 7.16 -0.49 -18.40
N THR A 589 7.55 -0.19 -17.15
CA THR A 589 8.85 0.42 -16.83
C THR A 589 10.00 -0.53 -17.17
N GLN A 590 9.89 -1.82 -16.84
CA GLN A 590 10.90 -2.83 -17.19
C GLN A 590 11.01 -3.05 -18.70
N ALA A 591 9.89 -2.94 -19.43
CA ALA A 591 9.85 -3.02 -20.87
C ALA A 591 10.33 -1.74 -21.57
N GLY A 592 10.63 -0.65 -20.83
CA GLY A 592 10.98 0.64 -21.43
C GLY A 592 9.88 1.16 -22.36
N GLN A 593 8.62 0.97 -21.96
CA GLN A 593 7.45 1.22 -22.79
C GLN A 593 7.28 2.70 -23.13
N TYR A 594 6.90 3.01 -24.38
CA TYR A 594 6.53 4.36 -24.82
C TYR A 594 5.58 4.31 -26.02
N VAL A 595 4.88 5.41 -26.29
CA VAL A 595 4.00 5.61 -27.45
C VAL A 595 4.63 6.63 -28.39
N SER A 596 4.62 6.40 -29.70
CA SER A 596 5.31 7.28 -30.64
C SER A 596 4.68 7.36 -32.03
N GLN A 597 4.72 8.57 -32.61
CA GLN A 597 4.39 8.84 -34.02
C GLN A 597 5.62 8.84 -34.94
N GLY A 598 6.82 8.63 -34.38
CA GLY A 598 8.11 8.71 -35.08
C GLY A 598 9.31 8.68 -34.12
N PRO A 599 9.44 9.66 -33.18
CA PRO A 599 10.59 9.72 -32.27
C PRO A 599 10.73 8.48 -31.38
N VAL A 600 11.96 8.06 -31.09
CA VAL A 600 12.26 6.89 -30.27
C VAL A 600 12.82 7.34 -28.93
N ILE A 601 12.21 6.88 -27.84
CA ILE A 601 12.75 7.05 -26.49
C ILE A 601 13.62 5.84 -26.18
N ALA A 602 14.93 5.98 -26.41
CA ALA A 602 15.89 4.88 -26.28
C ALA A 602 16.30 4.63 -24.82
N VAL A 603 16.30 5.68 -23.99
CA VAL A 603 16.58 5.60 -22.54
C VAL A 603 15.66 6.57 -21.81
N TRP A 604 15.08 6.09 -20.71
CA TRP A 604 14.47 6.92 -19.68
C TRP A 604 14.70 6.23 -18.33
N GLN A 605 15.62 6.77 -17.52
CA GLN A 605 16.09 6.12 -16.30
C GLN A 605 16.31 7.13 -15.17
N ALA A 606 16.20 6.64 -13.94
CA ALA A 606 16.53 7.39 -12.74
C ALA A 606 17.31 6.53 -11.75
N THR A 607 18.27 7.15 -11.07
CA THR A 607 18.97 6.59 -9.91
C THR A 607 18.39 7.22 -8.65
N ASN A 608 18.14 6.39 -7.63
CA ASN A 608 17.47 6.81 -6.40
C ASN A 608 16.06 7.40 -6.64
N SER A 609 15.30 6.84 -7.59
CA SER A 609 13.90 7.26 -7.80
C SER A 609 12.99 6.85 -6.63
N GLN A 610 13.38 5.82 -5.87
CA GLN A 610 12.76 5.44 -4.61
C GLN A 610 13.71 5.76 -3.45
N LEU A 611 13.28 6.59 -2.49
CA LEU A 611 14.09 6.99 -1.35
C LEU A 611 14.32 5.82 -0.37
N GLU A 612 15.40 5.06 -0.61
CA GLU A 612 15.76 3.92 0.22
C GLU A 612 16.66 4.26 1.40
N SER A 613 17.45 5.33 1.27
CA SER A 613 18.33 5.80 2.34
C SER A 613 17.56 6.67 3.34
N ASN A 614 17.80 6.49 4.63
CA ASN A 614 17.12 7.25 5.68
C ASN A 614 17.63 8.70 5.72
N TRP A 615 16.82 9.64 5.20
CA TRP A 615 17.15 11.06 5.14
C TRP A 615 17.42 11.70 6.51
N ARG A 616 16.97 11.10 7.61
CA ARG A 616 17.22 11.60 8.98
C ARG A 616 18.67 11.41 9.42
N TYR A 617 19.36 10.42 8.87
CA TYR A 617 20.70 10.01 9.35
C TYR A 617 21.75 9.96 8.25
N THR A 618 21.34 9.91 6.98
CA THR A 618 22.22 9.75 5.83
C THR A 618 22.20 10.99 4.94
N ARG A 619 23.33 11.70 4.88
CA ARG A 619 23.52 12.85 3.97
C ARG A 619 23.49 12.40 2.51
N GLY A 620 22.95 13.23 1.64
CA GLY A 620 22.83 12.93 0.21
C GLY A 620 21.69 11.97 -0.13
N ALA A 621 20.94 11.46 0.84
CA ALA A 621 19.84 10.52 0.61
C ALA A 621 18.79 11.06 -0.38
N GLN A 622 18.58 12.39 -0.42
CA GLN A 622 17.57 13.02 -1.28
C GLN A 622 18.01 13.29 -2.72
N ARG A 623 19.28 13.10 -3.11
CA ARG A 623 19.72 13.39 -4.48
C ARG A 623 19.15 12.37 -5.47
N VAL A 624 18.60 12.83 -6.58
CA VAL A 624 18.08 11.99 -7.67
C VAL A 624 18.77 12.36 -8.97
N ARG A 625 19.29 11.35 -9.67
CA ARG A 625 19.90 11.55 -10.99
C ARG A 625 18.96 10.98 -12.05
N LEU A 626 18.78 11.69 -13.15
CA LEU A 626 17.98 11.23 -14.29
C LEU A 626 18.78 11.26 -15.59
N HIS A 627 18.42 10.37 -16.51
CA HIS A 627 19.02 10.28 -17.84
C HIS A 627 17.97 9.91 -18.88
N PHE A 628 18.00 10.60 -20.02
CA PHE A 628 17.25 10.20 -21.20
C PHE A 628 18.12 10.21 -22.46
N VAL A 629 17.69 9.42 -23.45
CA VAL A 629 18.17 9.45 -24.83
C VAL A 629 16.96 9.37 -25.76
N VAL A 630 16.80 10.36 -26.62
CA VAL A 630 15.73 10.44 -27.62
C VAL A 630 16.34 10.53 -29.01
N ARG A 631 15.77 9.82 -29.98
CA ARG A 631 16.20 9.81 -31.38
C ARG A 631 15.05 10.17 -32.31
N SER A 632 15.32 10.89 -33.39
CA SER A 632 14.36 11.07 -34.48
C SER A 632 15.07 11.23 -35.81
N ASP A 633 14.58 10.52 -36.84
CA ASP A 633 15.05 10.65 -38.22
C ASP A 633 14.76 12.04 -38.80
N ALA A 634 13.74 12.74 -38.31
CA ALA A 634 13.48 14.14 -38.68
C ALA A 634 14.44 15.10 -37.96
N GLY A 635 14.96 14.68 -36.80
CA GLY A 635 15.71 15.51 -35.85
C GLY A 635 14.83 15.90 -34.67
N VAL A 636 15.37 15.86 -33.46
CA VAL A 636 14.68 16.21 -32.22
C VAL A 636 14.50 17.73 -32.17
N ALA A 637 13.27 18.19 -32.04
CA ALA A 637 12.97 19.60 -31.80
C ALA A 637 13.09 19.90 -30.30
N GLU A 638 12.49 19.05 -29.46
CA GLU A 638 12.37 19.27 -28.03
C GLU A 638 12.16 17.96 -27.25
N VAL A 639 12.64 17.91 -26.01
CA VAL A 639 12.24 16.91 -25.01
C VAL A 639 11.82 17.62 -23.73
N SER A 640 10.55 17.47 -23.34
CA SER A 640 9.97 18.01 -22.12
C SER A 640 9.79 16.91 -21.06
N VAL A 641 10.24 17.20 -19.83
CA VAL A 641 10.04 16.35 -18.64
C VAL A 641 8.86 16.91 -17.86
N LEU A 642 7.72 16.24 -17.95
CA LEU A 642 6.46 16.63 -17.32
C LEU A 642 6.31 15.96 -15.95
N ASP A 643 5.83 16.67 -14.93
CA ASP A 643 5.40 16.07 -13.66
C ASP A 643 3.88 15.98 -13.61
N ALA A 644 3.34 14.83 -14.02
CA ALA A 644 1.91 14.65 -14.23
C ALA A 644 1.29 15.84 -14.99
N ASP A 645 0.15 16.37 -14.55
CA ASP A 645 -0.52 17.55 -15.11
C ASP A 645 -0.09 18.88 -14.47
N ARG A 646 0.96 18.87 -13.63
CA ARG A 646 1.53 20.09 -13.00
C ARG A 646 2.39 20.91 -13.95
N GLY A 647 2.69 20.37 -15.13
CA GLY A 647 3.45 21.03 -16.19
C GLY A 647 4.90 20.55 -16.30
N PRO A 648 5.71 21.18 -17.18
CA PRO A 648 7.10 20.80 -17.42
C PRO A 648 8.02 21.24 -16.26
N LEU A 649 8.79 20.29 -15.72
CA LEU A 649 9.90 20.55 -14.79
C LEU A 649 11.20 20.91 -15.52
N ARG A 650 11.39 20.34 -16.72
CA ARG A 650 12.54 20.59 -17.60
C ARG A 650 12.06 20.56 -19.04
N ARG A 651 12.70 21.35 -19.89
CA ARG A 651 12.48 21.43 -21.33
C ARG A 651 13.82 21.57 -22.03
N PHE A 652 14.20 20.56 -22.80
CA PHE A 652 15.47 20.51 -23.51
C PHE A 652 15.27 20.73 -25.01
N LEU A 653 15.96 21.70 -25.61
CA LEU A 653 15.89 21.92 -27.06
C LEU A 653 16.83 20.97 -27.79
N GLY A 654 16.32 20.30 -28.82
CA GLY A 654 17.09 19.35 -29.62
C GLY A 654 17.79 19.98 -30.81
N HIS A 655 17.43 21.20 -31.21
CA HIS A 655 18.01 21.93 -32.34
C HIS A 655 18.07 21.15 -33.67
N GLY A 656 17.21 20.14 -33.85
CA GLY A 656 17.19 19.28 -35.04
C GLY A 656 18.22 18.16 -35.03
N GLU A 657 18.96 17.97 -33.93
CA GLU A 657 19.90 16.85 -33.75
C GLU A 657 19.18 15.51 -33.87
N LYS A 658 19.81 14.51 -34.50
CA LYS A 658 19.18 13.18 -34.67
C LYS A 658 19.07 12.41 -33.36
N GLU A 659 19.92 12.73 -32.38
CA GLU A 659 19.91 12.17 -31.05
C GLU A 659 20.09 13.28 -30.01
N LEU A 660 19.26 13.30 -28.98
CA LEU A 660 19.40 14.16 -27.82
C LEU A 660 19.56 13.28 -26.57
N SER A 661 20.68 13.44 -25.88
CA SER A 661 21.00 12.74 -24.63
C SER A 661 21.32 13.76 -23.54
N ARG A 662 20.68 13.65 -22.37
CA ARG A 662 20.90 14.57 -21.24
C ARG A 662 20.84 13.82 -19.91
N GLU A 663 21.84 14.06 -19.07
CA GLU A 663 21.77 13.78 -17.63
C GLU A 663 21.41 15.07 -16.89
N PHE A 664 20.54 14.98 -15.91
CA PHE A 664 20.11 16.11 -15.08
C PHE A 664 19.78 15.66 -13.66
N GLU A 665 19.68 16.62 -12.74
CA GLU A 665 19.49 16.35 -11.30
C GLU A 665 18.09 16.80 -10.85
N LEU A 666 17.54 16.05 -9.89
CA LEU A 666 16.39 16.41 -9.07
C LEU A 666 16.67 16.02 -7.60
N VAL A 667 15.71 16.30 -6.72
CA VAL A 667 15.77 15.93 -5.30
C VAL A 667 14.46 15.31 -4.84
N HIS A 668 14.50 14.55 -3.74
CA HIS A 668 13.31 14.08 -3.02
C HIS A 668 12.72 15.19 -2.14
N ASP A 669 12.30 16.31 -2.73
CA ASP A 669 11.49 17.32 -2.05
C ASP A 669 10.03 16.87 -1.94
N GLN A 670 9.47 16.33 -3.02
CA GLN A 670 8.17 15.69 -3.09
C GLN A 670 8.15 14.46 -4.00
N GLN A 671 6.99 13.80 -4.02
CA GLN A 671 6.69 12.78 -4.99
C GLN A 671 6.42 13.41 -6.35
N HIS A 672 7.10 12.90 -7.38
CA HIS A 672 6.93 13.28 -8.77
C HIS A 672 6.56 12.08 -9.64
N CYS A 673 5.72 12.31 -10.64
CA CYS A 673 5.32 11.34 -11.65
C CYS A 673 5.82 11.82 -13.02
N LEU A 674 7.08 11.49 -13.34
CA LEU A 674 7.80 12.08 -14.45
C LEU A 674 7.56 11.36 -15.78
N THR A 675 7.10 12.09 -16.79
CA THR A 675 6.91 11.60 -18.17
C THR A 675 7.75 12.42 -19.14
N LEU A 676 8.36 11.76 -20.13
CA LEU A 676 8.95 12.45 -21.27
C LEU A 676 7.90 12.67 -22.36
N GLU A 677 7.81 13.90 -22.84
CA GLU A 677 7.26 14.22 -24.16
C GLU A 677 8.40 14.64 -25.07
N ALA A 678 8.63 13.88 -26.15
CA ALA A 678 9.61 14.21 -27.18
C ALA A 678 8.90 14.68 -28.44
N LEU A 679 9.29 15.83 -28.98
CA LEU A 679 8.80 16.39 -30.23
C LEU A 679 9.93 16.42 -31.26
N ASP A 680 9.67 15.98 -32.50
CA ASP A 680 10.61 16.15 -33.60
C ASP A 680 10.30 17.38 -34.48
N THR A 681 11.23 17.70 -35.38
CA THR A 681 11.14 18.83 -36.31
C THR A 681 10.02 18.68 -37.34
N ALA A 682 9.42 17.49 -37.46
CA ALA A 682 8.25 17.23 -38.30
C ALA A 682 6.93 17.36 -37.51
N GLY A 683 6.98 17.70 -36.21
CA GLY A 683 5.82 17.85 -35.35
C GLY A 683 5.25 16.52 -34.82
N LYS A 684 5.98 15.41 -34.97
CA LYS A 684 5.60 14.11 -34.42
C LYS A 684 6.06 14.00 -32.98
N LYS A 685 5.24 13.38 -32.13
CA LYS A 685 5.52 13.22 -30.69
C LYS A 685 5.77 11.78 -30.26
N ALA A 686 6.51 11.61 -29.16
CA ALA A 686 6.59 10.38 -28.39
C ALA A 686 6.37 10.67 -26.90
N ILE A 687 5.71 9.75 -26.19
CA ILE A 687 5.29 9.86 -24.79
C ILE A 687 5.82 8.62 -24.05
N SER A 688 6.64 8.82 -23.01
CA SER A 688 7.23 7.71 -22.26
C SER A 688 6.26 7.09 -21.24
N GLN A 689 6.61 5.90 -20.78
CA GLN A 689 6.23 5.43 -19.45
C GLN A 689 6.71 6.40 -18.37
N ASN A 690 5.97 6.53 -17.27
CA ASN A 690 6.35 7.41 -16.18
C ASN A 690 7.47 6.82 -15.29
N ILE A 691 8.33 7.68 -14.76
CA ILE A 691 9.23 7.39 -13.63
C ILE A 691 8.64 8.04 -12.38
N LEU A 692 8.50 7.25 -11.32
CA LEU A 692 8.11 7.77 -10.01
C LEU A 692 9.36 8.17 -9.22
N ILE A 693 9.47 9.44 -8.82
CA ILE A 693 10.36 9.87 -7.74
C ILE A 693 9.53 9.91 -6.47
N TYR A 694 9.82 9.09 -5.47
CA TYR A 694 8.95 8.96 -4.30
C TYR A 694 9.65 8.39 -3.06
N CYS A 695 8.99 8.56 -1.92
CA CYS A 695 9.35 7.94 -0.65
C CYS A 695 8.16 7.11 -0.16
N TYR A 696 8.16 5.80 -0.36
CA TYR A 696 7.04 4.97 0.11
C TYR A 696 6.87 4.96 1.64
N LYS A 697 7.92 5.34 2.37
CA LYS A 697 7.98 5.43 3.84
C LYS A 697 7.35 6.69 4.42
N GLY A 698 6.93 7.63 3.56
CA GLY A 698 6.11 8.79 3.97
C GLY A 698 4.95 9.12 3.02
N GLY A 699 5.06 8.81 1.72
CA GLY A 699 4.16 9.34 0.70
C GLY A 699 2.79 8.66 0.56
N LEU A 700 2.02 9.14 -0.42
CA LEU A 700 0.72 8.61 -0.84
C LEU A 700 0.82 7.75 -2.10
N PHE A 701 0.18 6.59 -2.08
CA PHE A 701 0.15 5.63 -3.19
C PHE A 701 -1.24 5.07 -3.35
N ARG A 702 -1.69 4.81 -4.58
CA ARG A 702 -2.82 3.92 -4.81
C ARG A 702 -2.31 2.51 -5.06
N CYS A 703 -2.96 1.50 -4.47
CA CYS A 703 -2.71 0.13 -4.88
C CYS A 703 -3.12 -0.04 -6.33
N GLY A 704 -2.31 -0.69 -7.16
CA GLY A 704 -2.64 -0.76 -8.58
C GLY A 704 -3.82 -1.71 -8.90
N ASP A 705 -4.30 -2.52 -7.95
CA ASP A 705 -5.42 -3.46 -8.13
C ASP A 705 -6.76 -2.80 -7.72
N ASN A 706 -6.91 -2.42 -6.45
CA ASN A 706 -8.12 -1.89 -5.85
C ASN A 706 -8.18 -0.35 -5.86
N LEU A 707 -7.12 0.33 -6.29
CA LEU A 707 -6.97 1.79 -6.31
C LEU A 707 -7.19 2.50 -4.97
N ASN A 708 -7.28 1.76 -3.87
CA ASN A 708 -7.30 2.33 -2.52
C ASN A 708 -5.97 3.05 -2.27
N ILE A 709 -6.04 4.20 -1.61
CA ILE A 709 -4.82 4.80 -1.05
C ILE A 709 -4.22 3.82 -0.04
N LEU A 710 -2.91 3.62 -0.12
CA LEU A 710 -2.09 2.83 0.78
C LEU A 710 -0.86 3.64 1.17
N GLY A 711 -0.27 3.27 2.30
CA GLY A 711 1.01 3.81 2.73
C GLY A 711 1.12 3.99 4.24
N PRO A 712 2.24 4.57 4.69
CA PRO A 712 2.54 4.86 6.10
C PRO A 712 1.68 6.01 6.64
N THR A 713 0.84 6.63 5.81
CA THR A 713 -0.21 7.52 6.28
C THR A 713 -1.42 6.76 6.83
N ALA A 714 -1.52 5.45 6.55
CA ALA A 714 -2.65 4.58 6.92
C ALA A 714 -4.00 5.17 6.47
N MET A 715 -4.03 5.86 5.34
CA MET A 715 -5.25 6.38 4.73
C MET A 715 -5.79 5.33 3.78
N CYS A 716 -7.03 4.90 3.97
CA CYS A 716 -7.73 4.05 3.01
C CYS A 716 -8.87 4.88 2.44
N TRP A 717 -8.78 5.22 1.16
CA TRP A 717 -9.82 6.00 0.50
C TRP A 717 -10.08 5.53 -0.92
N HIS A 718 -11.36 5.50 -1.29
CA HIS A 718 -11.84 5.27 -2.63
C HIS A 718 -13.05 6.18 -2.97
N PRO A 719 -13.06 6.87 -4.13
CA PRO A 719 -14.14 7.79 -4.51
C PRO A 719 -15.50 7.09 -4.63
N ASP A 720 -15.54 5.92 -5.28
CA ASP A 720 -16.79 5.17 -5.54
C ASP A 720 -17.36 4.39 -4.36
N ARG A 721 -16.64 4.28 -3.23
CA ARG A 721 -17.09 3.52 -2.04
C ARG A 721 -17.82 4.39 -1.02
N ASN A 722 -18.13 5.64 -1.39
CA ASN A 722 -18.66 6.65 -0.48
C ASN A 722 -17.74 6.89 0.75
N GLU A 723 -16.43 6.74 0.57
CA GLU A 723 -15.44 6.90 1.63
C GLU A 723 -14.96 8.34 1.73
N PHE A 724 -14.76 8.83 2.95
CA PHE A 724 -14.00 10.05 3.23
C PHE A 724 -12.52 9.73 3.44
N PHE A 725 -11.68 10.75 3.47
CA PHE A 725 -10.39 10.61 4.12
C PHE A 725 -10.59 10.10 5.54
N ASN A 726 -9.67 9.25 6.02
CA ASN A 726 -9.68 8.82 7.40
C ASN A 726 -9.66 10.05 8.31
N ALA A 727 -10.50 10.04 9.35
CA ALA A 727 -10.48 11.09 10.35
C ALA A 727 -9.24 10.98 11.25
N ALA A 728 -8.71 9.77 11.48
CA ALA A 728 -7.49 9.54 12.26
C ALA A 728 -6.59 8.50 11.55
N LYS A 729 -5.29 8.48 11.88
CA LYS A 729 -4.40 7.38 11.45
C LYS A 729 -4.68 6.12 12.26
N ASP A 730 -4.24 4.96 11.78
CA ASP A 730 -4.33 3.72 12.56
C ASP A 730 -3.34 3.68 13.73
N PHE A 731 -3.64 2.87 14.75
CA PHE A 731 -2.74 2.65 15.89
C PHE A 731 -1.59 1.72 15.50
N ARG A 732 -0.35 2.23 15.54
CA ARG A 732 0.84 1.44 15.18
C ARG A 732 1.17 0.34 16.18
N ASN A 733 0.89 0.57 17.47
CA ASN A 733 0.97 -0.47 18.49
C ASN A 733 -0.15 -1.53 18.36
N GLY A 734 -1.12 -1.35 17.46
CA GLY A 734 -2.10 -2.38 17.13
C GLY A 734 -1.47 -3.64 16.53
N SER A 735 -0.29 -3.54 15.89
CA SER A 735 0.45 -4.67 15.31
C SER A 735 0.80 -5.75 16.34
N ASP A 736 0.91 -5.37 17.63
CA ASP A 736 1.11 -6.34 18.70
C ASP A 736 -0.11 -7.23 18.88
N TYR A 737 -1.32 -6.75 18.59
CA TYR A 737 -2.58 -7.45 18.80
C TYR A 737 -3.20 -7.97 17.51
N CYS A 738 -2.75 -7.50 16.35
CA CYS A 738 -3.35 -7.86 15.08
C CYS A 738 -3.34 -9.38 14.86
N LEU A 739 -4.42 -9.87 14.24
CA LEU A 739 -4.49 -11.26 13.79
C LEU A 739 -3.72 -11.36 12.47
N ARG A 740 -2.62 -12.12 12.48
CA ARG A 740 -1.79 -12.38 11.31
C ARG A 740 -2.55 -13.23 10.30
N GLY A 741 -2.24 -13.07 9.01
CA GLY A 741 -2.76 -13.90 7.92
C GLY A 741 -3.90 -13.27 7.13
N TRP A 742 -4.55 -12.23 7.65
CA TRP A 742 -5.56 -11.47 6.91
C TRP A 742 -4.92 -10.35 6.11
N ASP A 743 -5.46 -10.07 4.91
CA ASP A 743 -5.04 -8.92 4.14
C ASP A 743 -5.53 -7.65 4.83
N THR A 744 -4.60 -6.93 5.46
CA THR A 744 -4.96 -5.77 6.26
C THR A 744 -4.18 -4.54 5.81
N SER A 745 -4.91 -3.56 5.29
CA SER A 745 -4.42 -2.18 5.20
C SER A 745 -4.26 -1.52 6.58
N SER A 746 -4.74 -2.17 7.66
CA SER A 746 -4.82 -1.61 9.01
C SER A 746 -4.07 -2.43 10.05
N ALA A 747 -3.24 -1.75 10.85
CA ALA A 747 -2.52 -2.35 11.97
C ALA A 747 -3.43 -2.77 13.14
N THR A 748 -4.74 -2.51 13.07
CA THR A 748 -5.68 -2.74 14.17
C THR A 748 -6.77 -3.76 13.87
N LEU A 749 -6.66 -4.55 12.79
CA LEU A 749 -7.71 -5.51 12.46
C LEU A 749 -7.94 -6.52 13.60
N GLY A 750 -9.22 -6.67 13.98
CA GLY A 750 -9.66 -7.54 15.07
C GLY A 750 -9.49 -6.97 16.46
N VAL A 751 -8.72 -5.88 16.59
CA VAL A 751 -8.56 -5.17 17.84
C VAL A 751 -9.82 -4.35 18.09
N PRO A 752 -10.43 -4.39 19.28
CA PRO A 752 -11.47 -3.45 19.66
C PRO A 752 -10.83 -2.05 19.72
N THR A 753 -10.92 -1.27 18.63
CA THR A 753 -10.35 0.09 18.54
C THR A 753 -11.45 1.12 18.35
N PRO A 754 -11.22 2.38 18.78
CA PRO A 754 -12.10 3.45 18.36
C PRO A 754 -12.03 3.61 16.83
N GLN A 755 -13.12 4.11 16.25
CA GLN A 755 -13.27 4.35 14.82
C GLN A 755 -13.80 5.75 14.63
N ALA A 756 -12.95 6.62 14.10
CA ALA A 756 -13.26 7.99 13.76
C ALA A 756 -13.63 8.08 12.29
N GLN A 757 -14.77 8.69 11.98
CA GLN A 757 -15.28 8.88 10.63
C GLN A 757 -15.67 10.33 10.40
N LEU A 758 -15.34 10.85 9.22
CA LEU A 758 -15.88 12.12 8.75
C LEU A 758 -17.29 11.90 8.20
N TRP A 759 -18.14 12.93 8.28
CA TRP A 759 -19.50 12.90 7.74
C TRP A 759 -19.68 13.90 6.61
N ASP A 760 -20.45 13.54 5.60
CA ASP A 760 -20.92 14.39 4.49
C ASP A 760 -22.25 15.10 4.77
N MET A 761 -22.99 14.67 5.78
CA MET A 761 -24.36 15.12 6.01
C MET A 761 -24.46 16.35 6.90
N VAL A 762 -25.44 17.21 6.61
CA VAL A 762 -25.92 18.31 7.44
C VAL A 762 -27.37 18.04 7.83
N GLN A 763 -27.73 18.37 9.06
CA GLN A 763 -29.10 18.29 9.57
C GLN A 763 -29.84 19.59 9.27
N LEU A 764 -30.81 19.52 8.35
CA LEU A 764 -31.55 20.66 7.80
C LEU A 764 -33.04 20.50 8.04
N LYS A 765 -33.72 21.56 8.50
CA LYS A 765 -35.17 21.56 8.75
C LYS A 765 -35.98 21.51 7.46
N GLU A 766 -35.46 22.10 6.39
CA GLU A 766 -36.11 22.18 5.08
C GLU A 766 -36.15 20.83 4.35
N VAL A 767 -35.37 19.86 4.81
CA VAL A 767 -35.23 18.56 4.16
C VAL A 767 -36.10 17.53 4.84
N GLU A 768 -36.92 16.81 4.07
CA GLU A 768 -37.69 15.67 4.57
C GLU A 768 -36.76 14.61 5.18
N GLY A 769 -37.07 14.15 6.40
CA GLY A 769 -36.19 13.26 7.18
C GLY A 769 -35.04 13.98 7.88
N GLY A 770 -34.82 15.26 7.57
CA GLY A 770 -34.00 16.17 8.36
C GLY A 770 -32.50 16.10 8.12
N ARG A 771 -32.05 15.35 7.10
CA ARG A 771 -30.63 15.09 6.79
C ARG A 771 -30.36 15.25 5.30
N TYR A 772 -29.26 15.92 4.95
CA TYR A 772 -28.83 16.10 3.56
C TYR A 772 -27.31 16.07 3.41
N PRO A 773 -26.76 15.37 2.40
CA PRO A 773 -27.47 14.45 1.50
C PRO A 773 -27.81 13.14 2.20
N ASP A 774 -29.01 12.59 2.00
CA ASP A 774 -29.37 11.27 2.51
C ASP A 774 -29.32 10.26 1.36
N ARG A 775 -28.36 9.33 1.42
CA ARG A 775 -28.13 8.40 0.32
C ARG A 775 -29.31 7.49 0.00
N TYR A 776 -30.10 7.12 1.01
CA TYR A 776 -31.22 6.20 0.82
C TYR A 776 -32.42 6.94 0.22
N ARG A 777 -32.64 8.18 0.64
CA ARG A 777 -33.69 9.04 0.08
C ARG A 777 -33.35 9.50 -1.33
N LEU A 778 -32.10 9.85 -1.59
CA LEU A 778 -31.64 10.37 -2.88
C LEU A 778 -31.33 9.25 -3.90
N GLY A 779 -31.11 8.01 -3.45
CA GLY A 779 -30.61 6.94 -4.32
C GLY A 779 -29.22 7.22 -4.89
N ALA A 780 -28.45 8.10 -4.24
CA ALA A 780 -27.19 8.64 -4.72
C ALA A 780 -26.22 8.86 -3.55
N ILE A 781 -24.92 8.87 -3.84
CA ILE A 781 -23.86 9.16 -2.87
C ILE A 781 -23.20 10.50 -3.21
N VAL A 782 -22.43 11.07 -2.28
CA VAL A 782 -21.66 12.28 -2.57
C VAL A 782 -20.45 11.93 -3.43
N GLY A 783 -20.33 12.57 -4.59
CA GLY A 783 -19.12 12.52 -5.40
C GLY A 783 -17.99 13.26 -4.69
N ARG A 784 -16.89 12.55 -4.41
CA ARG A 784 -15.72 13.08 -3.69
C ARG A 784 -14.54 13.08 -4.64
N ARG A 785 -14.15 14.26 -5.11
CA ARG A 785 -12.99 14.41 -6.00
C ARG A 785 -11.75 14.79 -5.24
N MET A 786 -10.67 14.04 -5.40
CA MET A 786 -9.42 14.25 -4.68
C MET A 786 -8.43 15.05 -5.51
N ASP A 787 -7.70 15.94 -4.85
CA ASP A 787 -6.58 16.69 -5.39
C ASP A 787 -5.39 16.56 -4.43
N VAL A 788 -4.26 16.07 -4.92
CA VAL A 788 -3.02 15.90 -4.12
C VAL A 788 -2.14 17.11 -4.33
N GLY A 789 -2.23 18.05 -3.37
CA GLY A 789 -1.46 19.30 -3.41
C GLY A 789 0.01 19.06 -3.07
N VAL A 790 0.29 18.41 -1.93
CA VAL A 790 1.66 18.12 -1.47
C VAL A 790 1.75 16.66 -1.06
N ASN A 791 2.80 15.98 -1.51
CA ASN A 791 3.08 14.61 -1.11
C ASN A 791 4.59 14.45 -0.94
N SER A 792 5.09 14.66 0.28
CA SER A 792 6.52 14.57 0.59
C SER A 792 6.88 13.34 1.42
N TYR A 793 8.15 13.20 1.75
CA TYR A 793 8.67 12.12 2.60
C TYR A 793 8.27 12.24 4.08
N ASN A 794 7.69 13.37 4.53
CA ASN A 794 7.27 13.55 5.93
C ASN A 794 5.93 14.31 6.11
N LEU A 795 5.31 14.87 5.06
CA LEU A 795 4.00 15.50 5.19
C LEU A 795 3.19 15.37 3.89
N GLN A 796 1.90 15.04 4.03
CA GLN A 796 0.99 14.87 2.90
C GLN A 796 -0.22 15.81 3.06
N ILE A 797 -0.65 16.42 1.96
CA ILE A 797 -1.79 17.34 1.87
C ILE A 797 -2.66 16.91 0.70
N ALA A 798 -3.91 16.57 0.99
CA ALA A 798 -4.89 16.20 -0.02
C ALA A 798 -6.21 16.90 0.23
N THR A 799 -6.88 17.34 -0.82
CA THR A 799 -8.15 18.06 -0.76
C THR A 799 -9.25 17.26 -1.45
N MET A 800 -10.38 17.11 -0.77
CA MET A 800 -11.63 16.61 -1.32
C MET A 800 -12.56 17.75 -1.71
N ARG A 801 -13.09 17.68 -2.93
CA ARG A 801 -14.16 18.57 -3.43
C ARG A 801 -15.44 17.76 -3.57
N MET A 802 -16.49 18.23 -2.91
CA MET A 802 -17.83 17.62 -2.87
C MET A 802 -18.83 18.63 -3.39
N THR A 803 -19.12 18.54 -4.67
CA THR A 803 -20.05 19.46 -5.36
C THR A 803 -21.17 18.72 -6.07
N ARG A 804 -21.08 17.38 -6.16
CA ARG A 804 -21.96 16.52 -6.97
C ARG A 804 -22.45 15.29 -6.21
N LEU A 805 -23.52 14.72 -6.73
CA LEU A 805 -24.05 13.41 -6.40
C LEU A 805 -23.64 12.41 -7.49
N SER A 806 -23.29 11.19 -7.09
CA SER A 806 -22.95 10.07 -7.96
C SER A 806 -23.86 8.86 -7.71
N GLU A 807 -23.98 7.95 -8.67
CA GLU A 807 -24.82 6.75 -8.55
C GLU A 807 -24.49 5.91 -7.31
N ALA A 808 -25.52 5.51 -6.57
CA ALA A 808 -25.37 4.57 -5.46
C ALA A 808 -25.04 3.14 -5.96
N PHE A 809 -24.54 2.32 -5.05
CA PHE A 809 -24.17 0.91 -5.29
C PHE A 809 -24.90 -0.03 -4.33
N ASP A 810 -24.63 -1.34 -4.43
CA ASP A 810 -25.30 -2.41 -3.67
C ASP A 810 -26.83 -2.34 -3.80
N ASN A 811 -27.31 -2.16 -5.03
CA ASN A 811 -28.74 -2.11 -5.38
C ASN A 811 -29.01 -2.95 -6.63
N GLN A 812 -30.27 -3.00 -7.11
CA GLN A 812 -30.66 -3.83 -8.25
C GLN A 812 -29.97 -3.44 -9.58
N GLN A 813 -29.55 -2.18 -9.72
CA GLN A 813 -28.97 -1.63 -10.94
C GLN A 813 -27.45 -1.68 -10.93
N ARG A 814 -26.82 -1.48 -9.77
CA ARG A 814 -25.37 -1.41 -9.61
C ARG A 814 -24.92 -2.32 -8.46
N PRO A 815 -24.05 -3.31 -8.73
CA PRO A 815 -23.51 -4.20 -7.70
C PRO A 815 -22.56 -3.43 -6.79
N THR A 816 -21.82 -4.15 -5.94
CA THR A 816 -20.74 -3.54 -5.17
C THR A 816 -19.72 -2.87 -6.10
N PRO A 817 -19.12 -1.73 -5.72
CA PRO A 817 -18.24 -0.96 -6.60
C PRO A 817 -17.15 -1.78 -7.31
N ALA A 818 -16.59 -2.81 -6.65
CA ALA A 818 -15.54 -3.67 -7.22
C ALA A 818 -15.99 -4.44 -8.47
N PHE A 819 -17.28 -4.72 -8.58
CA PHE A 819 -17.88 -5.45 -9.69
C PHE A 819 -18.57 -4.53 -10.67
N ALA A 820 -18.85 -3.28 -10.30
CA ALA A 820 -19.67 -2.37 -11.07
C ALA A 820 -18.95 -1.80 -12.31
N THR A 821 -19.73 -1.10 -13.14
CA THR A 821 -19.18 -0.11 -14.07
C THR A 821 -18.99 1.23 -13.33
N ILE A 822 -18.31 2.17 -13.99
CA ILE A 822 -18.01 3.51 -13.49
C ILE A 822 -19.29 4.22 -13.05
N ALA A 823 -19.29 4.83 -11.87
CA ALA A 823 -20.43 5.62 -11.40
C ALA A 823 -20.62 6.91 -12.22
N ARG A 824 -21.86 7.18 -12.62
CA ARG A 824 -22.25 8.48 -13.21
C ARG A 824 -22.50 9.52 -12.13
N ASP A 825 -22.21 10.77 -12.46
CA ASP A 825 -22.74 11.95 -11.78
C ASP A 825 -24.24 12.05 -12.09
N VAL A 826 -25.07 12.11 -11.05
CA VAL A 826 -26.54 12.15 -11.16
C VAL A 826 -27.13 13.53 -10.86
N GLY A 827 -26.30 14.47 -10.44
CA GLY A 827 -26.70 15.86 -10.19
C GLY A 827 -25.69 16.63 -9.34
N ASP A 828 -25.93 17.92 -9.15
CA ASP A 828 -25.18 18.74 -8.21
C ASP A 828 -25.75 18.59 -6.78
N LEU A 829 -24.94 18.90 -5.76
CA LEU A 829 -25.46 19.08 -4.40
C LEU A 829 -26.35 20.33 -4.35
N GLU A 830 -27.56 20.17 -3.82
CA GLU A 830 -28.63 21.16 -3.82
C GLU A 830 -28.41 22.27 -2.79
N TYR A 831 -28.00 21.91 -1.56
CA TYR A 831 -27.97 22.84 -0.44
C TYR A 831 -26.60 23.46 -0.17
N PHE A 832 -25.51 22.75 -0.45
CA PHE A 832 -24.16 23.26 -0.21
C PHE A 832 -23.12 22.56 -1.08
N ASP A 833 -22.05 23.27 -1.41
CA ASP A 833 -20.78 22.66 -1.79
C ASP A 833 -19.89 22.51 -0.55
N ARG A 834 -19.00 21.52 -0.56
CA ARG A 834 -18.02 21.35 0.49
C ARG A 834 -16.62 21.10 -0.07
N THR A 835 -15.64 21.74 0.54
CA THR A 835 -14.23 21.35 0.43
C THR A 835 -13.72 20.83 1.77
N HIS A 836 -12.78 19.89 1.70
CA HIS A 836 -12.16 19.30 2.88
C HIS A 836 -10.69 18.99 2.59
N THR A 837 -9.76 19.66 3.26
CA THR A 837 -8.33 19.42 3.15
C THR A 837 -7.85 18.64 4.38
N LEU A 838 -7.19 17.52 4.10
CA LEU A 838 -6.46 16.73 5.09
C LEU A 838 -4.99 17.11 5.05
N TYR A 839 -4.40 17.28 6.22
CA TYR A 839 -2.96 17.33 6.43
C TYR A 839 -2.55 16.13 7.29
N ALA A 840 -1.69 15.29 6.74
CA ALA A 840 -1.20 14.07 7.37
C ALA A 840 0.30 14.20 7.67
N PRO A 841 0.71 14.80 8.80
CA PRO A 841 2.09 14.78 9.23
C PRO A 841 2.56 13.35 9.55
N MET A 842 3.83 13.04 9.31
CA MET A 842 4.44 11.77 9.71
C MET A 842 4.42 11.62 11.24
N GLU A 843 4.11 10.40 11.68
CA GLU A 843 4.17 9.99 13.07
C GLU A 843 5.60 9.62 13.48
N ARG A 844 5.87 9.45 14.77
CA ARG A 844 7.21 9.06 15.28
C ARG A 844 7.47 7.56 15.14
N VAL A 845 7.30 7.05 13.93
CA VAL A 845 7.74 5.71 13.52
C VAL A 845 8.85 5.85 12.50
N ASP A 846 9.98 5.19 12.74
CA ASP A 846 11.03 5.09 11.73
C ASP A 846 10.70 3.97 10.74
N MET A 847 9.98 4.32 9.69
CA MET A 847 9.58 3.37 8.64
C MET A 847 10.77 2.78 7.86
N TYR A 848 11.96 3.37 7.92
CA TYR A 848 13.16 2.76 7.34
C TYR A 848 13.58 1.56 8.19
N VAL A 849 13.57 1.68 9.52
CA VAL A 849 13.81 0.56 10.44
C VAL A 849 12.71 -0.49 10.33
N THR A 850 11.43 -0.07 10.37
CA THR A 850 10.28 -0.97 10.29
C THR A 850 10.27 -1.77 8.99
N TRP A 851 10.45 -1.15 7.83
CA TRP A 851 10.25 -1.83 6.54
C TRP A 851 11.54 -2.34 5.88
N ASN A 852 12.65 -1.59 5.89
CA ASN A 852 13.87 -2.03 5.20
C ASN A 852 14.59 -3.12 5.98
N HIS A 853 14.52 -3.03 7.32
CA HIS A 853 15.17 -3.95 8.25
C HIS A 853 14.20 -4.89 8.94
N ARG A 854 12.89 -4.75 8.70
CA ARG A 854 11.86 -5.64 9.25
C ARG A 854 11.88 -5.67 10.79
N ARG A 855 12.00 -4.48 11.41
CA ARG A 855 12.09 -4.30 12.88
C ARG A 855 11.01 -3.34 13.39
N ASP A 856 9.77 -3.81 13.45
CA ASP A 856 8.61 -2.99 13.79
C ASP A 856 8.72 -2.35 15.18
N ARG A 857 9.05 -3.15 16.20
CA ARG A 857 9.18 -2.69 17.59
C ARG A 857 10.31 -1.68 17.79
N GLU A 858 11.42 -1.86 17.09
CA GLU A 858 12.53 -0.90 17.10
C GLU A 858 12.12 0.40 16.41
N GLY A 859 11.50 0.32 15.23
CA GLY A 859 11.04 1.47 14.46
C GLY A 859 9.97 2.29 15.19
N ARG A 860 9.14 1.67 16.03
CA ARG A 860 8.08 2.34 16.81
C ARG A 860 8.46 2.70 18.25
N LYS A 861 9.74 2.62 18.64
CA LYS A 861 10.19 2.93 20.01
C LYS A 861 9.76 4.33 20.50
N ASP A 862 9.69 5.29 19.58
CA ASP A 862 9.33 6.69 19.84
C ASP A 862 7.87 7.01 19.48
N TYR A 863 7.10 6.00 19.05
CA TYR A 863 5.68 6.17 18.74
C TYR A 863 4.89 6.44 20.01
N ARG A 864 4.09 7.51 20.00
CA ARG A 864 3.18 7.89 21.09
C ARG A 864 1.74 8.09 20.59
N GLY A 865 1.49 7.79 19.32
CA GLY A 865 0.29 8.18 18.60
C GLY A 865 0.59 9.00 17.35
N ALA A 866 -0.46 9.49 16.71
CA ALA A 866 -0.39 10.30 15.51
C ALA A 866 -1.51 11.35 15.48
N ILE A 867 -1.40 12.35 14.62
CA ILE A 867 -2.44 13.39 14.46
C ILE A 867 -2.71 13.62 12.98
N LEU A 868 -3.98 13.64 12.60
CA LEU A 868 -4.46 14.20 11.34
C LEU A 868 -5.09 15.57 11.60
N TRP A 869 -4.78 16.54 10.75
CA TRP A 869 -5.39 17.87 10.81
C TRP A 869 -6.29 18.06 9.62
N HIS A 870 -7.48 18.57 9.88
CA HIS A 870 -8.54 18.76 8.90
C HIS A 870 -8.91 20.22 8.82
N GLU A 871 -9.06 20.73 7.60
CA GLU A 871 -9.60 22.05 7.31
C GLU A 871 -10.66 21.94 6.22
N GLY A 872 -11.54 22.93 6.08
CA GLY A 872 -12.44 22.99 4.96
C GLY A 872 -13.52 24.05 5.09
N GLU A 873 -14.42 24.07 4.12
CA GLU A 873 -15.56 24.99 4.13
C GLU A 873 -16.83 24.36 3.55
N PHE A 874 -17.97 24.83 4.03
CA PHE A 874 -19.28 24.67 3.41
C PHE A 874 -19.68 25.98 2.77
N ARG A 875 -20.08 25.95 1.50
CA ARG A 875 -20.68 27.09 0.80
C ARG A 875 -22.15 26.78 0.54
N PHE A 876 -23.04 27.43 1.27
CA PHE A 876 -24.48 27.18 1.16
C PHE A 876 -25.04 27.82 -0.11
N LYS A 877 -25.85 27.06 -0.84
CA LYS A 877 -26.50 27.50 -2.09
C LYS A 877 -27.91 28.03 -1.86
N GLN A 878 -28.50 27.67 -0.72
CA GLN A 878 -29.85 28.05 -0.34
C GLN A 878 -29.88 28.57 1.10
N ASP A 879 -30.93 29.32 1.42
CA ASP A 879 -31.28 29.60 2.81
C ASP A 879 -31.70 28.30 3.49
N VAL A 880 -31.09 28.00 4.63
CA VAL A 880 -31.38 26.78 5.39
C VAL A 880 -31.46 27.05 6.88
N THR A 881 -32.18 26.21 7.59
CA THR A 881 -32.28 26.21 9.05
C THR A 881 -31.68 24.92 9.57
N LEU A 882 -30.56 25.07 10.27
CA LEU A 882 -29.87 23.98 10.94
C LEU A 882 -30.75 23.40 12.06
N GLN A 883 -30.74 22.09 12.25
CA GLN A 883 -31.49 21.44 13.33
C GLN A 883 -30.68 20.37 14.06
N GLY A 884 -31.05 20.09 15.30
CA GLY A 884 -30.44 19.06 16.14
C GLY A 884 -29.25 19.54 16.98
N PRO A 885 -28.71 18.68 17.88
CA PRO A 885 -27.68 19.06 18.84
C PRO A 885 -26.31 19.31 18.20
N VAL A 886 -26.01 18.64 17.09
CA VAL A 886 -24.81 18.86 16.25
C VAL A 886 -25.29 18.95 14.80
N PRO A 887 -25.73 20.14 14.34
CA PRO A 887 -26.38 20.23 13.03
C PRO A 887 -25.47 19.95 11.84
N ILE A 888 -24.21 20.37 11.89
CA ILE A 888 -23.20 20.08 10.87
C ILE A 888 -22.17 19.14 11.51
N PRO A 889 -22.46 17.84 11.63
CA PRO A 889 -21.50 16.87 12.16
C PRO A 889 -20.30 16.78 11.22
N LEU A 890 -19.10 16.96 11.78
CA LEU A 890 -17.83 16.86 11.05
C LEU A 890 -17.10 15.57 11.38
N LEU A 891 -17.16 15.17 12.65
CA LEU A 891 -16.55 13.97 13.19
C LEU A 891 -17.60 13.14 13.91
N TRP A 892 -17.52 11.85 13.67
CA TRP A 892 -18.20 10.82 14.44
C TRP A 892 -17.18 9.80 14.90
N ASP A 893 -16.99 9.68 16.21
CA ASP A 893 -16.11 8.70 16.82
C ASP A 893 -16.95 7.67 17.58
N ARG A 894 -16.63 6.40 17.39
CA ARG A 894 -17.29 5.28 18.05
C ARG A 894 -16.24 4.33 18.58
N CYS A 895 -16.48 3.80 19.77
CA CYS A 895 -15.63 2.78 20.36
C CYS A 895 -16.49 1.56 20.69
N PRO A 896 -16.04 0.32 20.41
CA PRO A 896 -16.65 -0.87 20.97
C PRO A 896 -16.77 -0.71 22.50
N THR A 897 -17.97 -0.93 23.04
CA THR A 897 -18.19 -0.86 24.49
C THR A 897 -18.28 -2.28 25.05
N ASP A 898 -17.47 -2.58 26.05
CA ASP A 898 -17.54 -3.81 26.87
C ASP A 898 -17.32 -3.39 28.32
N VAL A 899 -18.41 -3.29 29.09
CA VAL A 899 -18.37 -2.80 30.47
C VAL A 899 -17.58 -3.74 31.37
N ALA A 900 -17.64 -5.06 31.11
CA ALA A 900 -16.91 -6.06 31.90
C ALA A 900 -15.40 -5.94 31.72
N LYS A 901 -14.94 -5.50 30.54
CA LYS A 901 -13.53 -5.26 30.23
C LYS A 901 -13.11 -3.80 30.34
N ASN A 902 -14.03 -2.91 30.74
CA ASN A 902 -13.82 -1.47 30.79
C ASN A 902 -13.32 -0.88 29.44
N LEU A 903 -13.87 -1.37 28.32
CA LEU A 903 -13.54 -0.89 26.97
C LEU A 903 -14.61 0.09 26.51
N GLY A 904 -14.21 1.24 25.98
CA GLY A 904 -15.11 2.24 25.39
C GLY A 904 -16.20 2.73 26.36
N THR A 905 -15.93 2.71 27.67
CA THR A 905 -16.93 2.98 28.72
C THR A 905 -16.97 4.44 29.15
N THR A 906 -15.95 5.23 28.81
CA THR A 906 -15.79 6.60 29.29
C THR A 906 -15.67 7.59 28.14
N PHE A 907 -16.31 8.75 28.27
CA PHE A 907 -16.02 9.92 27.43
C PHE A 907 -15.54 11.08 28.29
N VAL A 908 -14.70 11.94 27.71
CA VAL A 908 -14.25 13.19 28.31
C VAL A 908 -14.44 14.33 27.33
N VAL A 909 -14.90 15.49 27.80
CA VAL A 909 -15.05 16.71 27.00
C VAL A 909 -14.68 17.92 27.84
N THR A 910 -13.93 18.86 27.27
CA THR A 910 -13.76 20.19 27.86
C THR A 910 -14.98 21.04 27.49
N ASP A 911 -15.90 21.22 28.42
CA ASP A 911 -17.16 21.94 28.19
C ASP A 911 -16.92 23.44 28.04
N ALA A 912 -17.92 24.20 27.56
CA ALA A 912 -17.81 25.61 27.20
C ALA A 912 -17.23 26.51 28.31
N ASP A 913 -17.52 26.19 29.56
CA ASP A 913 -17.03 26.90 30.75
C ASP A 913 -15.58 26.54 31.13
N GLY A 914 -14.96 25.62 30.40
CA GLY A 914 -13.61 25.11 30.64
C GLY A 914 -13.54 23.98 31.66
N SER A 915 -14.67 23.55 32.24
CA SER A 915 -14.71 22.37 33.09
C SER A 915 -14.52 21.09 32.28
N LEU A 916 -13.94 20.07 32.92
CA LEU A 916 -13.84 18.74 32.31
C LEU A 916 -15.09 17.94 32.66
N ARG A 917 -15.93 17.69 31.66
CA ARG A 917 -17.07 16.79 31.78
C ARG A 917 -16.64 15.37 31.47
N THR A 918 -16.93 14.44 32.38
CA THR A 918 -16.67 13.01 32.20
C THR A 918 -17.96 12.23 32.36
N GLY A 919 -18.24 11.32 31.43
CA GLY A 919 -19.31 10.33 31.58
C GLY A 919 -18.74 8.93 31.53
N THR A 920 -19.19 8.04 32.42
CA THR A 920 -18.71 6.65 32.47
C THR A 920 -19.88 5.69 32.65
N VAL A 921 -19.99 4.74 31.73
CA VAL A 921 -20.95 3.64 31.81
C VAL A 921 -20.44 2.59 32.76
N ARG A 922 -21.25 2.24 33.75
CA ARG A 922 -20.99 1.14 34.69
C ARG A 922 -21.97 -0.02 34.55
N ASP A 923 -23.06 0.20 33.82
CA ASP A 923 -24.10 -0.76 33.52
C ASP A 923 -24.59 -0.47 32.10
N GLU A 924 -24.55 -1.46 31.21
CA GLU A 924 -24.97 -1.30 29.82
C GLU A 924 -26.45 -0.90 29.68
N LYS A 925 -27.27 -1.21 30.69
CA LYS A 925 -28.69 -0.84 30.72
C LYS A 925 -28.92 0.61 31.12
N GLN A 926 -27.90 1.32 31.57
CA GLN A 926 -27.99 2.71 32.03
C GLN A 926 -27.09 3.62 31.18
N PRO A 927 -27.56 4.02 29.99
CA PRO A 927 -26.74 4.82 29.10
C PRO A 927 -26.48 6.22 29.67
N VAL A 928 -25.22 6.66 29.60
CA VAL A 928 -24.81 8.03 29.88
C VAL A 928 -24.92 8.84 28.60
N ARG A 929 -25.64 9.97 28.67
CA ARG A 929 -25.80 10.90 27.55
C ARG A 929 -25.36 12.29 27.96
N SER A 930 -24.68 12.99 27.06
CA SER A 930 -24.30 14.38 27.25
C SER A 930 -24.33 15.12 25.91
N GLN A 931 -24.58 16.42 25.96
CA GLN A 931 -24.47 17.31 24.82
C GLN A 931 -24.09 18.70 25.31
N GLY A 932 -23.43 19.48 24.46
CA GLY A 932 -22.99 20.81 24.83
C GLY A 932 -22.10 21.43 23.77
N ARG A 933 -21.25 22.37 24.19
CA ARG A 933 -20.21 22.97 23.34
C ARG A 933 -18.85 22.58 23.87
N ILE A 934 -17.95 22.27 22.95
CA ILE A 934 -16.54 22.09 23.30
C ILE A 934 -15.97 23.50 23.45
N ARG A 935 -15.26 23.77 24.55
CA ARG A 935 -14.55 25.04 24.73
C ARG A 935 -13.62 25.29 23.53
N PRO A 936 -13.56 26.51 22.98
CA PRO A 936 -12.54 26.86 22.00
C PRO A 936 -11.12 26.64 22.58
N GLY A 937 -10.28 25.87 21.87
CA GLY A 937 -8.99 25.39 22.37
C GLY A 937 -9.07 24.12 23.23
N GLY A 938 -10.27 23.56 23.39
CA GLY A 938 -10.56 22.35 24.16
C GLY A 938 -10.45 21.07 23.34
N TYR A 939 -10.88 19.98 23.95
CA TYR A 939 -10.79 18.63 23.38
C TYR A 939 -11.95 17.74 23.83
N ALA A 940 -12.16 16.65 23.09
CA ALA A 940 -13.10 15.58 23.42
C ALA A 940 -12.51 14.21 23.06
N ALA A 941 -12.85 13.15 23.79
CA ALA A 941 -12.37 11.80 23.50
C ALA A 941 -13.35 10.73 24.01
N LEU A 942 -13.37 9.59 23.32
CA LEU A 942 -13.90 8.31 23.83
C LEU A 942 -12.72 7.45 24.30
N LEU A 943 -12.73 7.08 25.57
CA LEU A 943 -11.59 6.46 26.26
C LEU A 943 -11.72 4.94 26.37
N THR A 944 -10.53 4.33 26.54
CA THR A 944 -10.14 2.93 26.79
C THR A 944 -10.33 1.89 25.67
N THR A 945 -9.24 1.59 24.97
CA THR A 945 -9.01 0.31 24.28
C THR A 945 -7.60 -0.22 24.57
N PRO A 946 -7.29 -1.50 24.30
CA PRO A 946 -5.94 -2.05 24.55
C PRO A 946 -4.82 -1.35 23.78
N VAL A 947 -5.14 -0.59 22.72
CA VAL A 947 -4.16 0.12 21.91
C VAL A 947 -4.17 1.63 22.14
N GLY A 948 -5.14 2.16 22.89
CA GLY A 948 -5.27 3.59 23.14
C GLY A 948 -6.65 4.16 22.86
N TYR A 949 -6.71 5.42 22.45
CA TYR A 949 -7.97 6.13 22.18
C TYR A 949 -7.84 7.25 21.12
N HIS A 950 -8.96 7.72 20.58
CA HIS A 950 -9.01 8.91 19.71
C HIS A 950 -9.31 10.17 20.51
N GLY A 951 -8.68 11.28 20.15
CA GLY A 951 -9.01 12.60 20.70
C GLY A 951 -9.26 13.62 19.60
N LEU A 952 -10.42 14.27 19.69
CA LEU A 952 -10.74 15.48 18.94
C LEU A 952 -10.09 16.70 19.60
N LEU A 953 -9.42 17.49 18.78
CA LEU A 953 -8.65 18.67 19.13
C LEU A 953 -9.27 19.89 18.42
N VAL A 954 -9.87 20.82 19.18
CA VAL A 954 -10.60 21.98 18.63
C VAL A 954 -9.82 23.27 18.87
N PRO A 955 -9.41 24.02 17.83
CA PRO A 955 -8.68 25.27 18.03
C PRO A 955 -9.57 26.42 18.55
N ALA A 956 -8.94 27.46 19.08
CA ALA A 956 -9.61 28.55 19.81
C ALA A 956 -10.51 29.46 18.96
N ASP A 957 -10.40 29.42 17.64
CA ASP A 957 -11.27 30.16 16.72
C ASP A 957 -12.48 29.35 16.24
N MET A 958 -12.64 28.11 16.72
CA MET A 958 -13.72 27.21 16.32
C MET A 958 -14.75 27.01 17.45
N ASP A 959 -16.03 26.96 17.08
CA ASP A 959 -17.18 26.85 18.00
C ASP A 959 -17.93 25.54 17.76
N PHE A 960 -17.40 24.44 18.32
CA PHE A 960 -17.91 23.08 18.11
C PHE A 960 -19.03 22.74 19.11
N ALA A 961 -20.13 22.16 18.61
CA ALA A 961 -21.06 21.37 19.42
C ALA A 961 -20.59 19.91 19.53
N TYR A 962 -21.01 19.23 20.59
CA TYR A 962 -20.84 17.80 20.73
C TYR A 962 -22.11 17.13 21.25
N GLN A 963 -22.26 15.84 20.93
CA GLN A 963 -23.21 14.92 21.53
C GLN A 963 -22.50 13.60 21.81
N ALA A 964 -22.61 13.09 23.03
CA ALA A 964 -22.04 11.84 23.48
C ALA A 964 -23.13 10.91 24.05
N ALA A 965 -23.08 9.62 23.71
CA ALA A 965 -23.95 8.59 24.28
C ALA A 965 -23.23 7.24 24.39
N LEU A 966 -23.20 6.65 25.60
CA LEU A 966 -22.58 5.34 25.89
C LEU A 966 -23.52 4.49 26.79
N PRO A 967 -23.63 3.16 26.63
CA PRO A 967 -23.26 2.46 25.41
C PRO A 967 -24.27 2.89 24.34
N SER A 968 -23.78 3.37 23.21
CA SER A 968 -24.63 3.52 22.04
C SER A 968 -23.77 3.44 20.81
N TYR A 969 -24.18 2.57 19.89
CA TYR A 969 -23.63 2.59 18.54
C TYR A 969 -23.94 3.93 17.85
N TRP A 970 -24.96 4.68 18.28
CA TRP A 970 -25.31 5.98 17.71
C TRP A 970 -25.79 6.99 18.76
N PRO A 971 -25.19 8.19 18.87
CA PRO A 971 -24.11 8.73 18.05
C PRO A 971 -22.69 8.43 18.56
N GLY A 972 -22.44 7.56 19.56
CA GLY A 972 -21.10 7.48 20.16
C GLY A 972 -20.67 8.87 20.65
N LEU A 973 -19.58 9.45 20.12
CA LEU A 973 -19.22 10.87 20.21
C LEU A 973 -19.32 11.52 18.83
N ALA A 974 -20.30 12.41 18.63
CA ALA A 974 -20.40 13.26 17.45
C ALA A 974 -20.02 14.70 17.78
N ALA A 975 -19.29 15.36 16.88
CA ALA A 975 -18.89 16.75 17.04
C ALA A 975 -18.86 17.50 15.71
N GLY A 976 -19.12 18.80 15.75
CA GLY A 976 -19.19 19.62 14.54
C GLY A 976 -19.72 21.03 14.77
N LEU A 977 -20.21 21.67 13.71
CA LEU A 977 -20.59 23.07 13.70
C LEU A 977 -22.11 23.29 13.81
N GLY A 978 -22.47 24.57 13.98
CA GLY A 978 -23.86 25.04 13.92
C GLY A 978 -24.56 25.05 15.27
N ARG A 979 -25.79 25.56 15.30
CA ARG A 979 -26.71 25.52 16.44
C ARG A 979 -28.10 25.14 15.98
N ASP A 980 -28.84 24.44 16.83
CA ASP A 980 -30.25 24.14 16.56
C ASP A 980 -31.03 25.44 16.31
N GLY A 981 -31.82 25.47 15.24
CA GLY A 981 -32.57 26.64 14.80
C GLY A 981 -31.74 27.75 14.12
N GLN A 982 -30.42 27.59 13.95
CA GLN A 982 -29.60 28.59 13.27
C GLN A 982 -29.96 28.68 11.79
N THR A 983 -30.38 29.87 11.34
CA THR A 983 -30.54 30.15 9.91
C THR A 983 -29.19 30.50 9.28
N VAL A 984 -28.85 29.86 8.16
CA VAL A 984 -27.69 30.15 7.32
C VAL A 984 -28.18 30.63 5.96
N LYS A 985 -27.65 31.76 5.48
CA LYS A 985 -28.09 32.37 4.22
C LYS A 985 -27.37 31.78 3.02
N ALA A 986 -28.04 31.72 1.88
CA ALA A 986 -27.42 31.41 0.60
C ALA A 986 -26.18 32.29 0.36
N GLY A 987 -25.12 31.69 -0.16
CA GLY A 987 -23.80 32.31 -0.36
C GLY A 987 -22.92 32.36 0.90
N SER A 988 -23.45 32.04 2.09
CA SER A 988 -22.66 31.99 3.32
C SER A 988 -21.61 30.88 3.26
N VAL A 989 -20.41 31.17 3.78
CA VAL A 989 -19.30 30.23 3.88
C VAL A 989 -19.02 29.92 5.35
N LEU A 990 -19.16 28.66 5.75
CA LEU A 990 -18.79 28.19 7.08
C LEU A 990 -17.49 27.42 7.00
N LYS A 991 -16.42 27.98 7.56
CA LYS A 991 -15.10 27.33 7.63
C LYS A 991 -14.98 26.48 8.89
N TYR A 992 -14.22 25.39 8.81
CA TYR A 992 -13.87 24.55 9.94
C TYR A 992 -12.40 24.16 9.91
N ARG A 993 -11.84 23.93 11.09
CA ARG A 993 -10.55 23.27 11.28
C ARG A 993 -10.51 22.50 12.60
N PHE A 994 -9.91 21.32 12.61
CA PHE A 994 -9.78 20.48 13.80
C PHE A 994 -8.71 19.40 13.62
N GLY A 995 -8.17 18.89 14.72
CA GLY A 995 -7.29 17.73 14.72
C GLY A 995 -8.01 16.50 15.25
N VAL A 996 -7.67 15.33 14.75
CA VAL A 996 -8.01 14.06 15.39
C VAL A 996 -6.71 13.28 15.61
N ALA A 997 -6.45 12.96 16.85
CA ALA A 997 -5.23 12.30 17.28
C ALA A 997 -5.52 10.88 17.76
N THR A 998 -4.67 9.93 17.38
CA THR A 998 -4.56 8.65 18.06
C THR A 998 -3.57 8.79 19.21
N PHE A 999 -3.94 8.32 20.40
CA PHE A 999 -3.09 8.34 21.58
C PHE A 999 -2.76 6.90 21.95
N ALA A 1000 -1.50 6.49 21.79
CA ALA A 1000 -1.04 5.16 22.18
C ALA A 1000 -0.78 5.10 23.70
N ASP A 1001 -1.83 5.31 24.47
CA ASP A 1001 -1.82 5.36 25.94
C ASP A 1001 -2.93 4.48 26.52
N GLU A 1002 -2.54 3.40 27.20
CA GLU A 1002 -3.46 2.46 27.86
C GLU A 1002 -4.09 3.04 29.14
N GLN A 1003 -3.46 4.07 29.76
CA GLN A 1003 -3.95 4.64 31.02
C GLN A 1003 -5.14 5.59 30.83
N ALA A 1004 -5.50 5.89 29.58
CA ALA A 1004 -6.76 6.51 29.16
C ALA A 1004 -7.27 7.63 30.08
N GLY A 1005 -6.48 8.70 30.21
CA GLY A 1005 -6.82 9.88 31.01
C GLY A 1005 -6.75 11.19 30.20
N PRO A 1006 -7.37 12.28 30.70
CA PRO A 1006 -7.38 13.57 30.01
C PRO A 1006 -5.99 14.25 29.98
N THR A 1007 -5.00 13.75 30.71
CA THR A 1007 -3.71 14.42 30.90
C THR A 1007 -2.92 14.53 29.58
N VAL A 1008 -2.80 13.44 28.82
CA VAL A 1008 -2.06 13.45 27.55
C VAL A 1008 -2.80 14.26 26.48
N LEU A 1009 -4.14 14.21 26.48
CA LEU A 1009 -5.01 15.05 25.65
C LEU A 1009 -4.79 16.53 25.93
N ALA A 1010 -4.90 16.93 27.21
CA ALA A 1010 -4.72 18.31 27.65
C ALA A 1010 -3.31 18.82 27.35
N HIS A 1011 -2.29 18.00 27.60
CA HIS A 1011 -0.91 18.32 27.25
C HIS A 1011 -0.76 18.53 25.74
N THR A 1012 -1.30 17.64 24.92
CA THR A 1012 -1.21 17.74 23.45
C THR A 1012 -1.93 18.98 22.92
N ALA A 1013 -3.14 19.25 23.42
CA ALA A 1013 -3.89 20.47 23.05
C ALA A 1013 -3.12 21.74 23.39
N LYS A 1014 -2.48 21.78 24.57
CA LYS A 1014 -1.63 22.89 24.99
C LYS A 1014 -0.36 22.98 24.13
N ALA A 1015 0.37 21.89 23.97
CA ALA A 1015 1.64 21.85 23.26
C ALA A 1015 1.51 22.16 21.76
N MET A 1016 0.38 21.80 21.14
CA MET A 1016 0.03 22.19 19.77
C MET A 1016 -0.64 23.58 19.69
N ASN A 1017 -0.63 24.33 20.79
CA ASN A 1017 -1.14 25.71 20.89
C ASN A 1017 -2.59 25.86 20.40
N LEU A 1018 -3.46 24.88 20.66
CA LEU A 1018 -4.87 24.94 20.22
C LEU A 1018 -5.65 26.05 20.91
N GLY A 1019 -5.21 26.48 22.09
CA GLY A 1019 -5.76 27.64 22.80
C GLY A 1019 -5.48 28.99 22.12
N GLY A 1020 -4.67 29.03 21.06
CA GLY A 1020 -4.26 30.26 20.39
C GLY A 1020 -3.15 31.04 21.10
N GLY A 1021 -2.69 32.13 20.47
CA GLY A 1021 -1.56 32.93 20.96
C GLY A 1021 -0.21 32.28 20.62
N HIS A 1022 0.75 32.33 21.56
CA HIS A 1022 2.14 31.85 21.38
C HIS A 1022 2.59 30.90 22.50
N ALA A 1023 1.66 30.19 23.15
CA ALA A 1023 1.90 29.58 24.46
C ALA A 1023 2.20 28.07 24.43
N GLY A 1024 2.20 27.42 23.26
CA GLY A 1024 2.41 25.97 23.17
C GLY A 1024 3.86 25.53 23.35
N TYR A 1025 4.81 26.34 22.90
CA TYR A 1025 6.25 26.11 23.00
C TYR A 1025 7.02 27.42 22.86
N PRO A 1026 8.26 27.52 23.36
CA PRO A 1026 9.10 28.69 23.14
C PRO A 1026 9.37 28.92 21.65
N VAL A 1027 9.25 30.17 21.21
CA VAL A 1027 9.53 30.62 19.85
C VAL A 1027 10.39 31.88 19.91
N GLU A 1028 11.45 31.91 19.12
CA GLU A 1028 12.28 33.10 18.89
C GLU A 1028 12.51 33.26 17.38
N MET A 1029 11.98 34.34 16.80
CA MET A 1029 12.20 34.67 15.38
C MET A 1029 13.52 35.43 15.22
N GLN A 1030 14.38 34.98 14.31
CA GLN A 1030 15.62 35.66 13.94
C GLN A 1030 15.46 36.41 12.61
N THR A 1031 14.82 35.78 11.62
CA THR A 1031 14.47 36.37 10.32
C THR A 1031 13.07 35.93 9.89
N GLY A 1032 12.33 36.82 9.21
CA GLY A 1032 10.91 36.62 8.88
C GLY A 1032 9.98 37.04 10.01
N THR A 1033 8.71 36.66 9.92
CA THR A 1033 7.69 36.97 10.93
C THR A 1033 6.83 35.76 11.26
N LEU A 1034 6.51 35.56 12.54
CA LEU A 1034 5.53 34.57 12.98
C LEU A 1034 4.12 35.06 12.60
N GLU A 1035 3.35 34.22 11.89
CA GLU A 1035 1.96 34.54 11.51
C GLU A 1035 0.93 33.78 12.35
N ASP A 1036 1.18 32.49 12.59
CA ASP A 1036 0.29 31.60 13.34
C ASP A 1036 1.14 30.50 13.98
N ALA A 1037 0.67 29.94 15.08
CA ALA A 1037 1.29 28.81 15.76
C ALA A 1037 0.25 27.75 16.18
N VAL A 1038 -1.02 27.87 15.77
CA VAL A 1038 -2.08 26.89 16.06
C VAL A 1038 -1.87 25.66 15.20
N PHE A 1039 -1.49 24.55 15.84
CA PHE A 1039 -1.09 23.27 15.24
C PHE A 1039 0.13 23.36 14.32
N PHE A 1040 0.07 24.17 13.26
CA PHE A 1040 1.22 24.51 12.44
C PHE A 1040 1.97 25.72 13.01
N PHE A 1041 3.29 25.59 13.14
CA PHE A 1041 4.14 26.77 13.18
C PHE A 1041 4.16 27.40 11.78
N THR A 1042 3.61 28.61 11.65
CA THR A 1042 3.49 29.34 10.39
C THR A 1042 4.37 30.58 10.43
N ALA A 1043 5.45 30.59 9.67
CA ALA A 1043 6.27 31.78 9.46
C ALA A 1043 6.07 32.35 8.05
N ARG A 1044 6.27 33.66 7.91
CA ARG A 1044 6.47 34.32 6.63
C ARG A 1044 7.94 34.63 6.46
N ALA A 1045 8.51 34.15 5.37
CA ALA A 1045 9.87 34.43 4.97
C ALA A 1045 10.05 35.93 4.66
N LYS A 1046 11.20 36.46 5.02
CA LYS A 1046 11.69 37.77 4.57
C LYS A 1046 12.81 37.49 3.57
N GLU A 1047 12.70 38.05 2.37
CA GLU A 1047 13.71 37.85 1.31
C GLU A 1047 14.00 36.37 1.02
N HIS A 1048 12.93 35.55 0.98
CA HIS A 1048 12.98 34.11 0.69
C HIS A 1048 13.67 33.24 1.74
N GLU A 1049 13.86 33.75 2.96
CA GLU A 1049 14.30 32.97 4.11
C GLU A 1049 13.53 33.28 5.41
N ALA A 1050 13.46 32.29 6.29
CA ALA A 1050 13.03 32.43 7.67
C ALA A 1050 14.01 31.68 8.57
N ALA A 1051 14.41 32.31 9.66
CA ALA A 1051 15.28 31.72 10.67
C ALA A 1051 14.65 31.89 12.04
N PHE A 1052 14.60 30.83 12.82
CA PHE A 1052 13.91 30.81 14.10
C PHE A 1052 14.37 29.67 14.98
N VAL A 1053 14.11 29.81 16.28
CA VAL A 1053 14.40 28.82 17.30
C VAL A 1053 13.11 28.34 17.92
N LEU A 1054 12.96 27.02 18.04
CA LEU A 1054 11.78 26.37 18.60
C LEU A 1054 12.17 25.44 19.75
N GLY A 1055 11.25 25.28 20.71
CA GLY A 1055 11.39 24.34 21.83
C GLY A 1055 12.30 24.84 22.97
N PRO A 1056 12.55 23.99 23.99
CA PRO A 1056 12.13 22.59 24.08
C PRO A 1056 10.63 22.42 24.37
N GLN A 1057 10.01 21.44 23.73
CA GLN A 1057 8.64 20.98 24.02
C GLN A 1057 8.50 19.53 23.54
N ALA A 1058 8.18 18.63 24.46
CA ALA A 1058 7.90 17.24 24.11
C ALA A 1058 6.60 17.15 23.30
N LEU A 1059 6.65 16.52 22.14
CA LEU A 1059 5.49 16.36 21.25
C LEU A 1059 5.29 14.90 20.86
N MET A 1060 4.03 14.53 20.60
CA MET A 1060 3.66 13.20 20.12
C MET A 1060 4.13 12.94 18.67
N ILE A 1061 4.14 13.99 17.86
CA ILE A 1061 4.67 14.01 16.48
C ILE A 1061 5.82 15.04 16.39
N GLU A 1062 6.62 15.02 15.32
CA GLU A 1062 7.49 16.16 15.03
C GLU A 1062 6.59 17.38 14.70
N LEU A 1063 6.98 18.59 15.11
CA LEU A 1063 6.15 19.79 14.95
C LEU A 1063 5.92 20.06 13.45
N PRO A 1064 4.66 20.13 12.99
CA PRO A 1064 4.37 20.57 11.63
C PRO A 1064 4.71 22.05 11.44
N VAL A 1065 5.47 22.34 10.39
CA VAL A 1065 5.92 23.68 10.05
C VAL A 1065 5.49 24.02 8.64
N ARG A 1066 5.04 25.26 8.43
CA ARG A 1066 4.88 25.84 7.10
C ARG A 1066 5.51 27.23 7.02
N VAL A 1067 6.18 27.53 5.90
CA VAL A 1067 6.86 28.81 5.68
C VAL A 1067 6.38 29.42 4.36
N ARG A 1068 5.74 30.58 4.42
CA ARG A 1068 5.20 31.29 3.25
C ARG A 1068 6.19 32.29 2.67
N GLY A 1069 6.04 32.62 1.39
CA GLY A 1069 6.87 33.62 0.70
C GLY A 1069 8.17 33.04 0.13
N LEU A 1070 8.17 31.74 -0.15
CA LEU A 1070 9.25 31.04 -0.85
C LEU A 1070 8.89 30.85 -2.32
N GLU A 1071 9.88 30.49 -3.13
CA GLU A 1071 9.74 30.24 -4.55
C GLU A 1071 9.72 28.74 -4.83
N ASN A 1072 8.79 28.29 -5.66
CA ASN A 1072 8.78 26.92 -6.17
C ASN A 1072 9.76 26.80 -7.36
N ASN A 1073 11.05 26.90 -7.07
CA ASN A 1073 12.14 26.86 -8.06
C ASN A 1073 13.04 25.61 -7.96
N GLY A 1074 12.70 24.67 -7.07
CA GLY A 1074 13.44 23.42 -6.84
C GLY A 1074 14.59 23.48 -5.81
N CYS A 1075 14.79 24.61 -5.12
CA CYS A 1075 15.90 24.80 -4.17
C CYS A 1075 15.48 25.23 -2.75
N ALA A 1076 14.24 24.98 -2.35
CA ALA A 1076 13.82 25.20 -0.97
C ALA A 1076 14.32 24.08 -0.06
N ALA A 1077 14.88 24.44 1.09
CA ALA A 1077 15.40 23.47 2.05
C ALA A 1077 15.21 23.94 3.50
N VAL A 1078 15.30 22.98 4.42
CA VAL A 1078 15.47 23.20 5.85
C VAL A 1078 16.87 22.77 6.27
N TYR A 1079 17.49 23.57 7.14
CA TYR A 1079 18.75 23.29 7.81
C TYR A 1079 18.54 23.53 9.31
N SER A 1080 18.93 22.59 10.17
CA SER A 1080 18.70 22.75 11.61
C SER A 1080 19.88 22.30 12.46
N ALA A 1081 20.00 22.82 13.68
CA ALA A 1081 21.06 22.44 14.61
C ALA A 1081 21.06 20.93 14.94
N ARG A 1082 19.89 20.27 14.83
CA ARG A 1082 19.72 18.82 15.00
C ARG A 1082 20.13 18.01 13.79
N ARG A 1083 19.99 18.58 12.60
CA ARG A 1083 20.27 17.95 11.31
C ARG A 1083 21.06 18.97 10.47
N PRO A 1084 22.37 19.16 10.73
CA PRO A 1084 23.19 20.24 10.16
C PRO A 1084 23.60 19.94 8.71
N TRP A 1085 22.62 19.67 7.85
CA TRP A 1085 22.72 19.52 6.41
C TRP A 1085 21.39 19.95 5.77
N PHE A 1086 21.43 20.30 4.49
CA PHE A 1086 20.23 20.68 3.76
C PHE A 1086 19.31 19.49 3.54
N ARG A 1087 18.04 19.67 3.87
CA ARG A 1087 16.98 18.76 3.50
C ARG A 1087 15.97 19.48 2.63
N PHE A 1088 15.83 19.03 1.39
CA PHE A 1088 14.93 19.67 0.43
C PHE A 1088 13.48 19.37 0.80
N ILE A 1089 12.60 20.36 0.59
CA ILE A 1089 11.21 20.35 1.05
C ILE A 1089 10.30 20.90 -0.05
N PRO A 1090 9.04 20.43 -0.14
CA PRO A 1090 8.12 20.90 -1.17
C PRO A 1090 7.76 22.36 -0.96
N VAL A 1091 7.52 23.08 -2.06
CA VAL A 1091 6.86 24.39 -2.08
C VAL A 1091 5.63 24.28 -2.96
N ASP A 1092 4.46 24.64 -2.43
CA ASP A 1092 3.23 24.65 -3.23
C ASP A 1092 3.18 25.82 -4.22
N ALA A 1093 2.13 25.86 -5.05
CA ALA A 1093 1.94 26.91 -6.05
C ALA A 1093 1.80 28.31 -5.43
N GLU A 1094 1.39 28.39 -4.16
CA GLU A 1094 1.23 29.61 -3.39
C GLU A 1094 2.53 30.09 -2.71
N GLY A 1095 3.65 29.37 -2.90
CA GLY A 1095 4.93 29.73 -2.30
C GLY A 1095 5.03 29.38 -0.82
N THR A 1096 4.34 28.33 -0.39
CA THR A 1096 4.40 27.80 0.98
C THR A 1096 5.19 26.49 1.02
N ALA A 1097 6.25 26.46 1.82
CA ALA A 1097 6.96 25.23 2.12
C ALA A 1097 6.32 24.47 3.29
N TRP A 1098 6.37 23.14 3.23
CA TRP A 1098 5.73 22.25 4.22
C TRP A 1098 6.68 21.14 4.69
N PHE A 1099 6.83 20.97 6.00
CA PHE A 1099 7.71 19.94 6.57
C PHE A 1099 7.41 19.71 8.06
N GLN A 1100 8.20 18.83 8.71
CA GLN A 1100 8.19 18.63 10.15
C GLN A 1100 9.60 18.70 10.74
N GLU A 1101 9.69 19.17 12.00
CA GLU A 1101 10.94 19.19 12.76
C GLU A 1101 10.76 18.78 14.23
N PRO A 1102 11.75 18.07 14.81
CA PRO A 1102 11.74 17.77 16.24
C PRO A 1102 12.08 19.02 17.05
N ILE A 1103 11.33 19.22 18.14
CA ILE A 1103 11.55 20.32 19.09
C ILE A 1103 11.52 19.86 20.55
N ASP A 1104 11.66 18.55 20.81
CA ASP A 1104 11.73 18.00 22.17
C ASP A 1104 12.87 18.65 22.97
N GLU A 1105 13.92 19.02 22.25
CA GLU A 1105 14.98 19.89 22.72
C GLU A 1105 14.99 21.17 21.88
N LYS A 1106 15.66 22.22 22.38
CA LYS A 1106 15.89 23.46 21.63
C LYS A 1106 16.49 23.12 20.25
N ASN A 1107 15.89 23.66 19.20
CA ASN A 1107 16.31 23.46 17.81
C ASN A 1107 16.31 24.82 17.10
N GLU A 1108 17.46 25.18 16.52
CA GLU A 1108 17.62 26.38 15.69
C GLU A 1108 17.48 25.97 14.24
N LEU A 1109 16.67 26.70 13.48
CA LEU A 1109 16.26 26.34 12.14
C LEU A 1109 16.45 27.51 11.19
N TRP A 1110 16.94 27.19 10.00
CA TRP A 1110 16.85 28.02 8.81
C TRP A 1110 15.99 27.30 7.77
N VAL A 1111 15.09 28.04 7.13
CA VAL A 1111 14.21 27.55 6.07
C VAL A 1111 14.15 28.59 4.97
N GLY A 1112 14.41 28.20 3.73
CA GLY A 1112 14.34 29.14 2.62
C GLY A 1112 14.74 28.54 1.29
N ASN A 1113 14.67 29.35 0.24
CA ASN A 1113 15.31 29.04 -1.03
C ASN A 1113 16.82 29.22 -0.86
N VAL A 1114 17.60 28.13 -0.94
CA VAL A 1114 19.07 28.22 -0.80
C VAL A 1114 19.65 29.12 -1.90
N LEU A 1115 19.05 29.07 -3.08
CA LEU A 1115 19.32 29.95 -4.21
C LEU A 1115 17.99 30.48 -4.76
N VAL A 1116 17.94 31.78 -4.99
CA VAL A 1116 16.89 32.48 -5.74
C VAL A 1116 17.46 33.07 -7.01
N CYS A 1117 16.60 33.34 -7.99
CA CYS A 1117 16.99 33.90 -9.27
C CYS A 1117 16.19 35.18 -9.55
N ASP A 1118 16.82 36.18 -10.16
CA ASP A 1118 16.12 37.36 -10.70
C ASP A 1118 15.15 37.00 -11.84
N ASN A 1119 15.45 35.96 -12.61
CA ASN A 1119 14.59 35.40 -13.65
C ASN A 1119 13.79 34.20 -13.12
N LYS A 1120 12.47 34.36 -12.97
CA LYS A 1120 11.56 33.32 -12.44
C LYS A 1120 11.29 32.16 -13.39
N ASN A 1121 11.76 32.24 -14.63
CA ASN A 1121 11.58 31.16 -15.60
C ASN A 1121 12.66 30.07 -15.48
N VAL A 1122 13.73 30.25 -14.69
CA VAL A 1122 14.74 29.20 -14.51
C VAL A 1122 14.39 28.27 -13.36
N SER A 1123 14.72 26.99 -13.52
CA SER A 1123 14.66 26.01 -12.44
C SER A 1123 16.06 25.75 -11.91
N ILE A 1124 16.19 25.52 -10.60
CA ILE A 1124 17.47 25.32 -9.95
C ILE A 1124 17.42 24.02 -9.16
N THR A 1125 18.46 23.19 -9.29
CA THR A 1125 18.68 22.06 -8.40
C THR A 1125 20.07 22.16 -7.79
N LEU A 1126 20.10 22.27 -6.46
CA LEU A 1126 21.34 22.32 -5.70
C LEU A 1126 21.72 20.91 -5.24
N VAL A 1127 22.96 20.52 -5.51
CA VAL A 1127 23.54 19.27 -5.02
C VAL A 1127 24.66 19.61 -4.04
N VAL A 1128 24.40 19.35 -2.75
CA VAL A 1128 25.37 19.59 -1.67
C VAL A 1128 26.05 18.29 -1.25
N ASP A 1129 25.25 17.24 -1.05
CA ASP A 1129 25.69 15.91 -0.63
C ASP A 1129 25.29 14.84 -1.65
N GLY A 1130 25.77 13.61 -1.49
CA GLY A 1130 25.45 12.51 -2.41
C GLY A 1130 26.42 12.37 -3.58
N GLN A 1131 27.47 13.18 -3.62
CA GLN A 1131 28.53 13.17 -4.63
C GLN A 1131 29.70 12.27 -4.21
N THR A 1132 30.63 12.01 -5.12
CA THR A 1132 31.93 11.41 -4.76
C THR A 1132 32.60 12.25 -3.67
N PRO A 1133 33.08 11.62 -2.57
CA PRO A 1133 33.71 12.34 -1.47
C PRO A 1133 34.79 13.32 -1.92
N GLY A 1134 34.71 14.57 -1.46
CA GLY A 1134 35.65 15.63 -1.78
C GLY A 1134 35.25 16.51 -2.97
N GLN A 1135 34.20 16.16 -3.73
CA GLN A 1135 33.66 17.05 -4.76
C GLN A 1135 32.95 18.27 -4.11
N PRO A 1136 33.11 19.48 -4.68
CA PRO A 1136 32.40 20.65 -4.18
C PRO A 1136 30.88 20.55 -4.44
N PRO A 1137 30.04 21.22 -3.64
CA PRO A 1137 28.65 21.45 -4.01
C PRO A 1137 28.55 22.10 -5.40
N PHE A 1138 27.46 21.84 -6.13
CA PHE A 1138 27.19 22.50 -7.40
C PHE A 1138 25.70 22.82 -7.53
N ALA A 1139 25.37 23.84 -8.32
CA ALA A 1139 24.00 24.03 -8.81
C ALA A 1139 23.89 23.65 -10.26
N GLU A 1140 22.80 22.99 -10.60
CA GLU A 1140 22.30 22.85 -11.96
C GLU A 1140 21.20 23.89 -12.18
N VAL A 1141 21.41 24.81 -13.14
CA VAL A 1141 20.43 25.83 -13.52
C VAL A 1141 19.91 25.52 -14.90
N HIS A 1142 18.59 25.40 -15.00
CA HIS A 1142 17.91 25.01 -16.22
C HIS A 1142 17.10 26.17 -16.79
N ASN A 1143 17.23 26.40 -18.09
CA ASN A 1143 16.45 27.38 -18.84
C ASN A 1143 15.44 26.66 -19.75
N PRO A 1144 14.16 26.63 -19.41
CA PRO A 1144 13.13 25.98 -20.22
C PRO A 1144 12.65 26.84 -21.42
N THR A 1145 13.20 28.04 -21.62
CA THR A 1145 12.71 28.98 -22.64
C THR A 1145 13.43 28.85 -23.99
N ASP A 1146 12.87 29.46 -25.03
CA ASP A 1146 13.44 29.47 -26.40
C ASP A 1146 14.56 30.52 -26.60
N LYS A 1147 15.00 31.19 -25.53
CA LYS A 1147 16.01 32.24 -25.60
C LYS A 1147 17.05 32.04 -24.50
N ASP A 1148 18.28 32.40 -24.80
CA ASP A 1148 19.33 32.43 -23.79
C ASP A 1148 18.92 33.33 -22.62
N ILE A 1149 19.12 32.84 -21.41
CA ILE A 1149 18.88 33.60 -20.18
C ILE A 1149 20.22 33.93 -19.54
N ALA A 1150 20.46 35.22 -19.32
CA ALA A 1150 21.39 35.67 -18.29
C ALA A 1150 20.60 35.84 -16.99
N ALA A 1151 21.00 35.12 -15.96
CA ALA A 1151 20.35 35.08 -14.66
C ALA A 1151 21.36 35.39 -13.56
N THR A 1152 20.94 36.16 -12.58
CA THR A 1152 21.71 36.37 -11.35
C THR A 1152 21.11 35.50 -10.26
N LEU A 1153 21.84 34.46 -9.89
CA LEU A 1153 21.56 33.66 -8.71
C LEU A 1153 22.06 34.38 -7.48
N ARG A 1154 21.24 34.35 -6.42
CA ARG A 1154 21.56 34.91 -5.12
C ARG A 1154 21.18 33.92 -4.03
N SER A 1155 22.01 33.79 -3.02
CA SER A 1155 21.63 33.11 -1.78
C SER A 1155 21.18 34.16 -0.76
N PRO A 1156 20.08 33.94 -0.03
CA PRO A 1156 19.69 34.81 1.08
C PRO A 1156 20.84 35.03 2.07
N ALA A 1157 20.87 36.19 2.74
CA ALA A 1157 22.03 36.61 3.52
C ALA A 1157 22.39 35.62 4.65
N HIS A 1158 21.39 34.94 5.23
CA HIS A 1158 21.57 34.03 6.35
C HIS A 1158 21.51 32.55 5.95
N ALA A 1159 21.50 32.23 4.65
CA ALA A 1159 21.51 30.85 4.18
C ALA A 1159 22.76 30.11 4.67
N PRO A 1160 22.64 28.95 5.34
CA PRO A 1160 23.79 28.17 5.79
C PRO A 1160 24.71 27.80 4.63
N LEU A 1161 26.02 27.84 4.83
CA LEU A 1161 27.06 27.53 3.83
C LEU A 1161 27.14 28.47 2.60
N PHE A 1162 26.05 29.14 2.20
CA PHE A 1162 25.99 29.90 0.95
C PHE A 1162 25.58 31.37 1.13
N GLY A 1163 25.36 31.81 2.37
CA GLY A 1163 24.81 33.13 2.70
C GLY A 1163 25.50 34.30 1.98
N GLY A 1164 24.69 35.08 1.26
CA GLY A 1164 25.16 36.24 0.49
C GLY A 1164 25.86 35.91 -0.84
N LEU A 1165 25.95 34.63 -1.22
CA LEU A 1165 26.50 34.23 -2.50
C LEU A 1165 25.74 34.89 -3.65
N THR A 1166 26.47 35.40 -4.63
CA THR A 1166 25.92 35.91 -5.89
C THR A 1166 26.70 35.32 -7.04
N ALA A 1167 26.00 34.77 -8.02
CA ALA A 1167 26.61 34.23 -9.23
C ALA A 1167 25.79 34.65 -10.44
N THR A 1168 26.44 35.10 -11.51
CA THR A 1168 25.78 35.31 -12.80
C THR A 1168 26.02 34.09 -13.67
N VAL A 1169 24.94 33.50 -14.16
CA VAL A 1169 24.97 32.35 -15.05
C VAL A 1169 24.32 32.73 -16.37
N LYS A 1170 24.94 32.33 -17.48
CA LYS A 1170 24.32 32.34 -18.79
C LYS A 1170 23.91 30.92 -19.11
N VAL A 1171 22.62 30.70 -19.25
CA VAL A 1171 22.03 29.40 -19.54
C VAL A 1171 21.44 29.45 -20.94
N PRO A 1172 21.98 28.69 -21.91
CA PRO A 1172 21.42 28.64 -23.25
C PRO A 1172 19.95 28.23 -23.26
N ALA A 1173 19.22 28.61 -24.30
CA ALA A 1173 17.84 28.17 -24.51
C ALA A 1173 17.71 26.64 -24.42
N GLY A 1174 16.80 26.13 -23.59
CA GLY A 1174 16.55 24.69 -23.45
C GLY A 1174 17.72 23.86 -22.92
N GLU A 1175 18.64 24.44 -22.17
CA GLU A 1175 19.80 23.72 -21.63
C GLU A 1175 19.91 23.85 -20.12
N SER A 1176 20.73 22.96 -19.55
CA SER A 1176 21.16 23.03 -18.15
C SER A 1176 22.64 23.37 -18.07
N VAL A 1177 23.03 24.28 -17.18
CA VAL A 1177 24.43 24.55 -16.86
C VAL A 1177 24.69 24.13 -15.42
N ARG A 1178 25.74 23.32 -15.23
CA ARG A 1178 26.27 22.97 -13.90
C ARG A 1178 27.48 23.82 -13.61
N PHE A 1179 27.56 24.39 -12.42
CA PHE A 1179 28.77 25.05 -11.95
C PHE A 1179 28.97 24.79 -10.45
N PRO A 1180 30.24 24.62 -10.03
CA PRO A 1180 30.57 24.53 -8.60
C PRO A 1180 30.10 25.76 -7.85
N ILE A 1181 29.64 25.57 -6.62
CA ILE A 1181 29.30 26.65 -5.70
C ILE A 1181 30.22 26.54 -4.49
N ASP A 1182 31.20 27.44 -4.46
CA ASP A 1182 32.14 27.63 -3.38
C ASP A 1182 31.39 28.30 -2.22
N GLY A 1183 30.98 27.51 -1.23
CA GLY A 1183 30.36 28.02 0.01
C GLY A 1183 31.32 28.76 0.95
N ARG A 1184 32.38 29.37 0.41
CA ARG A 1184 33.33 30.21 1.16
C ARG A 1184 33.25 31.62 0.58
N GLN A 1185 32.84 32.58 1.40
CA GLN A 1185 33.05 34.00 1.09
C GLN A 1185 34.55 34.21 0.83
N GLU A 1186 34.91 34.82 -0.31
CA GLU A 1186 36.21 35.48 -0.46
C GLU A 1186 36.29 36.72 0.43
#